data_AF-A0A2V6TIE8-F1
#
_entry.id   AF-A0A2V6TIE8-F1
#
_cell.length_a   1.000
_cell.length_b   1.000
_cell.length_c   1.000
_cell.angle_alpha   90.00
_cell.angle_beta   90.00
_cell.angle_gamma   90.00
#
_symmetry.space_group_name_H-M   'P 1'
#
loop_
_entity.id
_entity.type
_entity.pdbx_description
1 polymer ?
#
loop_
_entity_poly.entity_id
_entity_poly.type
_entity_poly.pdbx_seq_one_letter_code
_entity_poly.pdbx_strand_id
1 'polypeptide(L)'
;MHCAACVGKVERALRAVPGVEDANANLATGRATVWARPESADLATLRRAVEGAGYAVPEEIERTPESEARDRAARASLDRSLLVKALVGAALSVPVLIGGMREIFTWAPAWLGNPWLLWVLTTPVQFWVGGQFHAGFARDLRHRSASMDTLVSLGTNAAYFFSVAVTLWPHAFMAAGAMHYFEVSALLMTFLVTGRWLEARARGGTSEAIRRLMDLSPRTARVLRDGQEVDVPAGQIAVGDTVRVRPGERVPVDGVVSEGASTVDESMLTGESLPVEKRPGSSVVGGSVNRTGSVVVRATRVGADTVLARIVRLVEEAQGSKAPIQRIADRVAAVFVPVVLVIASVTFVAWLWLGPDPVFVRALTIAVGVLVIACPCAMGLATPTAIMVGTGRGAELGVLIRSAAALELLHKVEVVVFDKTGTLTVGKPTVTDVVPASGVEEADVLAVAAAVEQGSEHPLGEAIVSEAKTRGLALPPLHGFRALGGFGVEAQDAAGRIVLGNARFMMARGIDVSALEAPARELAATGKTTVFVGAGGRALGLIAVADRLKPEAPGAVRALRTLGLQVVMLTGDARPTAEAVARGAGIEHVLAEVLPDGKAAEIKRLQENGGRLVAMVGDGINDAPALAQASVGIAMGSGTDVAMEAADVTLMSGNLAGVVAAVLLSRHTIRIIRENLAWAFGYNLLLVPVAAGALYPLWGITLSPILAGLAMALSSVSVVANSLRLRRFSPALSGPAS
;
A
#
# COMPACT_ATOMS: atom_id res chain seq x y z
N MET A 1 21.82 -4.32 1.78
CA MET A 1 21.43 -3.77 3.11
C MET A 1 20.78 -4.90 3.92
N HIS A 2 20.97 -4.98 5.25
CA HIS A 2 20.51 -6.15 6.04
C HIS A 2 19.73 -5.83 7.33
N CYS A 3 19.60 -4.55 7.70
CA CYS A 3 19.06 -4.15 8.99
C CYS A 3 18.48 -2.73 8.95
N ALA A 4 17.66 -2.35 9.94
CA ALA A 4 17.10 -0.99 10.03
C ALA A 4 18.20 0.08 10.17
N ALA A 5 19.22 -0.18 10.99
CA ALA A 5 20.38 0.71 11.14
C ALA A 5 21.16 0.90 9.82
N CYS A 6 21.20 -0.14 8.99
CA CYS A 6 21.83 -0.14 7.67
C CYS A 6 21.14 0.84 6.72
N VAL A 7 19.81 0.88 6.76
CA VAL A 7 18.98 1.81 5.98
C VAL A 7 19.29 3.25 6.38
N GLY A 8 19.19 3.57 7.68
CA GLY A 8 19.45 4.93 8.16
C GLY A 8 20.89 5.40 7.92
N LYS A 9 21.85 4.48 7.72
CA LYS A 9 23.21 4.80 7.32
C LYS A 9 23.30 5.22 5.84
N VAL A 10 22.68 4.47 4.95
CA VAL A 10 22.63 4.78 3.50
C VAL A 10 21.93 6.12 3.27
N GLU A 11 20.81 6.36 3.95
CA GLU A 11 20.08 7.63 3.85
C GLU A 11 20.89 8.82 4.32
N ARG A 12 21.59 8.70 5.46
CA ARG A 12 22.47 9.77 5.94
C ARG A 12 23.62 10.05 4.98
N ALA A 13 24.19 9.01 4.38
CA ALA A 13 25.24 9.18 3.38
C ALA A 13 24.73 9.88 2.12
N LEU A 14 23.53 9.52 1.64
CA LEU A 14 22.89 10.14 0.49
C LEU A 14 22.48 11.59 0.76
N ARG A 15 21.85 11.88 1.92
CA ARG A 15 21.47 13.25 2.32
C ARG A 15 22.67 14.15 2.60
N ALA A 16 23.84 13.58 2.88
CA ALA A 16 25.07 14.36 3.04
C ALA A 16 25.66 14.82 1.69
N VAL A 17 25.19 14.29 0.56
CA VAL A 17 25.60 14.75 -0.76
C VAL A 17 24.93 16.11 -1.03
N PRO A 18 25.71 17.16 -1.36
CA PRO A 18 25.17 18.47 -1.71
C PRO A 18 24.14 18.36 -2.84
N GLY A 19 23.00 19.04 -2.71
CA GLY A 19 21.94 19.03 -3.71
C GLY A 19 20.90 17.92 -3.55
N VAL A 20 21.09 16.98 -2.61
CA VAL A 20 20.06 16.03 -2.22
C VAL A 20 19.10 16.69 -1.23
N GLU A 21 17.82 16.78 -1.62
CA GLU A 21 16.75 17.33 -0.78
C GLU A 21 16.17 16.26 0.14
N ASP A 22 15.99 15.05 -0.38
CA ASP A 22 15.62 13.90 0.44
C ASP A 22 16.19 12.58 -0.12
N ALA A 23 16.37 11.61 0.76
CA ALA A 23 16.74 10.25 0.40
C ALA A 23 16.01 9.25 1.31
N ASN A 24 15.45 8.22 0.70
CA ASN A 24 14.75 7.15 1.38
C ASN A 24 15.25 5.80 0.87
N ALA A 25 15.78 4.98 1.78
CA ALA A 25 16.23 3.64 1.46
C ALA A 25 15.25 2.61 2.02
N ASN A 26 14.99 1.57 1.22
CA ASN A 26 14.09 0.51 1.59
C ASN A 26 14.82 -0.81 1.77
N LEU A 27 14.70 -1.40 2.96
CA LEU A 27 15.34 -2.67 3.27
C LEU A 27 14.74 -3.84 2.49
N ALA A 28 13.43 -3.81 2.26
CA ALA A 28 12.69 -4.93 1.69
C ALA A 28 12.89 -5.04 0.17
N THR A 29 13.00 -3.91 -0.54
CA THR A 29 13.30 -3.87 -1.98
C THR A 29 14.79 -3.77 -2.27
N GLY A 30 15.61 -3.34 -1.30
CA GLY A 30 17.03 -3.10 -1.50
C GLY A 30 17.34 -1.84 -2.31
N ARG A 31 16.35 -0.97 -2.55
CA ARG A 31 16.46 0.25 -3.36
C ARG A 31 16.54 1.50 -2.49
N ALA A 32 17.15 2.56 -3.03
CA ALA A 32 17.11 3.89 -2.45
C ALA A 32 16.57 4.88 -3.49
N THR A 33 15.57 5.66 -3.09
CA THR A 33 15.01 6.76 -3.87
C THR A 33 15.62 8.07 -3.38
N VAL A 34 16.12 8.87 -4.30
CA VAL A 34 16.81 10.14 -3.99
C VAL A 34 16.14 11.25 -4.78
N TRP A 35 15.74 12.31 -4.08
CA TRP A 35 15.30 13.56 -4.66
C TRP A 35 16.44 14.54 -4.59
N ALA A 36 16.99 14.91 -5.75
CA ALA A 36 18.14 15.77 -5.82
C ALA A 36 18.05 16.72 -7.01
N ARG A 37 18.72 17.87 -6.89
CA ARG A 37 18.89 18.80 -8.00
C ARG A 37 19.92 18.23 -8.98
N PRO A 38 19.57 18.03 -10.26
CA PRO A 38 20.42 17.35 -11.25
C PRO A 38 21.83 17.95 -11.39
N GLU A 39 21.94 19.27 -11.19
CA GLU A 39 23.17 20.04 -11.38
C GLU A 39 24.24 19.79 -10.28
N SER A 40 23.84 19.27 -9.12
CA SER A 40 24.69 19.17 -7.92
C SER A 40 24.89 17.74 -7.39
N ALA A 41 24.07 16.79 -7.84
CA ALA A 41 24.10 15.41 -7.36
C ALA A 41 24.01 14.43 -8.54
N ASP A 42 25.13 14.21 -9.22
CA ASP A 42 25.23 13.22 -10.28
C ASP A 42 25.19 11.78 -9.73
N LEU A 43 24.80 10.84 -10.59
CA LEU A 43 24.61 9.44 -10.21
C LEU A 43 25.92 8.78 -9.70
N ALA A 44 27.06 9.23 -10.22
CA ALA A 44 28.38 8.79 -9.79
C ALA A 44 28.73 9.25 -8.36
N THR A 45 28.37 10.49 -7.97
CA THR A 45 28.57 10.99 -6.60
C THR A 45 27.65 10.28 -5.62
N LEU A 46 26.39 10.06 -6.00
CA LEU A 46 25.43 9.29 -5.18
C LEU A 46 25.93 7.84 -4.98
N ARG A 47 26.43 7.19 -6.02
CA ARG A 47 27.04 5.85 -5.94
C ARG A 47 28.24 5.83 -4.99
N ARG A 48 29.17 6.79 -5.13
CA ARG A 48 30.32 6.92 -4.23
C ARG A 48 29.90 7.14 -2.77
N ALA A 49 28.82 7.88 -2.51
CA ALA A 49 28.30 8.05 -1.15
C ALA A 49 27.77 6.73 -0.56
N VAL A 50 27.07 5.92 -1.36
CA VAL A 50 26.58 4.59 -0.94
C VAL A 50 27.73 3.60 -0.72
N GLU A 51 28.72 3.61 -1.61
CA GLU A 51 29.95 2.81 -1.48
C GLU A 51 30.78 3.24 -0.26
N GLY A 52 30.88 4.55 -0.02
CA GLY A 52 31.47 5.13 1.19
C GLY A 52 30.72 4.75 2.47
N ALA A 53 29.43 4.42 2.39
CA ALA A 53 28.66 3.85 3.49
C ALA A 53 28.84 2.32 3.64
N GLY A 54 29.56 1.66 2.72
CA GLY A 54 29.88 0.24 2.76
C GLY A 54 28.85 -0.67 2.05
N TYR A 55 28.19 -0.15 1.01
CA TYR A 55 27.21 -0.88 0.18
C TYR A 55 27.49 -0.70 -1.32
N ALA A 56 27.14 -1.69 -2.15
CA ALA A 56 27.30 -1.61 -3.61
C ALA A 56 26.00 -1.22 -4.30
N VAL A 57 26.10 -0.44 -5.39
CA VAL A 57 24.99 -0.07 -6.29
C VAL A 57 25.27 -0.69 -7.67
N PRO A 58 24.40 -1.57 -8.20
CA PRO A 58 24.54 -2.15 -9.54
C PRO A 58 24.41 -1.10 -10.66
N GLU A 59 25.00 -1.37 -11.83
CA GLU A 59 25.13 -0.42 -12.94
C GLU A 59 23.89 -0.22 -13.83
N GLU A 60 22.85 -1.06 -13.75
CA GLU A 60 21.75 -1.06 -14.73
C GLU A 60 20.37 -1.22 -14.08
N ILE A 61 19.42 -0.32 -14.38
CA ILE A 61 18.07 -0.27 -13.78
C ILE A 61 16.95 -0.46 -14.83
N GLU A 62 17.25 -0.62 -16.12
CA GLU A 62 16.20 -0.92 -17.09
C GLU A 62 15.55 -2.28 -16.77
N ARG A 63 14.22 -2.23 -16.54
CA ARG A 63 13.39 -3.40 -16.25
C ARG A 63 13.16 -4.19 -17.52
N THR A 64 14.17 -4.96 -17.91
CA THR A 64 13.98 -6.03 -18.88
C THR A 64 13.46 -7.29 -18.18
N PRO A 65 12.70 -8.15 -18.88
CA PRO A 65 12.36 -9.48 -18.36
C PRO A 65 13.59 -10.28 -17.90
N GLU A 66 14.75 -10.00 -18.49
CA GLU A 66 16.05 -10.56 -18.12
C GLU A 66 16.58 -10.00 -16.79
N SER A 67 16.49 -8.69 -16.55
CA SER A 67 16.85 -8.05 -15.29
C SER A 67 16.02 -8.61 -14.13
N GLU A 68 14.71 -8.80 -14.33
CA GLU A 68 13.83 -9.43 -13.33
C GLU A 68 14.13 -10.92 -13.12
N ALA A 69 14.56 -11.64 -14.15
CA ALA A 69 15.02 -13.02 -14.02
C ALA A 69 16.34 -13.10 -13.24
N ARG A 70 17.28 -12.16 -13.47
CA ARG A 70 18.55 -12.05 -12.73
C ARG A 70 18.32 -11.73 -11.25
N ASP A 71 17.44 -10.78 -10.94
CA ASP A 71 17.07 -10.45 -9.56
C ASP A 71 16.43 -11.65 -8.83
N ARG A 72 15.60 -12.42 -9.53
CA ARG A 72 15.01 -13.66 -8.99
C ARG A 72 16.07 -14.73 -8.73
N ALA A 73 16.98 -14.94 -9.67
CA ALA A 73 18.08 -15.90 -9.52
C ALA A 73 19.01 -15.50 -8.36
N ALA A 74 19.32 -14.21 -8.23
CA ALA A 74 20.11 -13.67 -7.13
C ALA A 74 19.44 -13.90 -5.77
N ARG A 75 18.13 -13.61 -5.64
CA ARG A 75 17.37 -13.87 -4.40
C ARG A 75 17.29 -15.36 -4.06
N ALA A 76 17.04 -16.22 -5.05
CA ALA A 76 17.00 -17.67 -4.84
C ALA A 76 18.37 -18.23 -4.44
N SER A 77 19.45 -17.69 -5.00
CA SER A 77 20.82 -18.07 -4.61
C SER A 77 21.15 -17.64 -3.18
N LEU A 78 20.71 -16.45 -2.76
CA LEU A 78 20.88 -15.95 -1.41
C LEU A 78 20.12 -16.83 -0.40
N ASP A 79 18.84 -17.12 -0.67
CA ASP A 79 18.01 -18.00 0.17
C ASP A 79 18.64 -19.39 0.29
N ARG A 80 19.08 -19.98 -0.83
CA ARG A 80 19.79 -21.27 -0.84
C ARG A 80 21.09 -21.20 -0.05
N SER A 81 21.86 -20.12 -0.16
CA SER A 81 23.11 -19.96 0.60
C SER A 81 22.87 -19.87 2.10
N LEU A 82 21.82 -19.18 2.54
CA LEU A 82 21.43 -19.07 3.95
C LEU A 82 20.90 -20.40 4.47
N LEU A 83 20.11 -21.12 3.67
CA LEU A 83 19.64 -22.47 4.00
C LEU A 83 20.82 -23.43 4.18
N VAL A 84 21.77 -23.46 3.24
CA VAL A 84 22.95 -24.33 3.34
C VAL A 84 23.75 -23.97 4.59
N LYS A 85 23.98 -22.68 4.87
CA LYS A 85 24.67 -22.23 6.09
C LYS A 85 23.91 -22.63 7.36
N ALA A 86 22.59 -22.53 7.37
CA ALA A 86 21.76 -22.95 8.50
C ALA A 86 21.83 -24.47 8.72
N LEU A 87 21.73 -25.27 7.65
CA LEU A 87 21.83 -26.73 7.70
C LEU A 87 23.21 -27.19 8.15
N VAL A 88 24.28 -26.63 7.58
CA VAL A 88 25.65 -26.93 7.99
C VAL A 88 25.89 -26.47 9.42
N GLY A 89 25.43 -25.28 9.79
CA GLY A 89 25.48 -24.77 11.16
C GLY A 89 24.80 -25.70 12.15
N ALA A 90 23.60 -26.18 11.84
CA ALA A 90 22.87 -27.15 12.67
C ALA A 90 23.59 -28.50 12.74
N ALA A 91 24.05 -29.03 11.61
CA ALA A 91 24.76 -30.30 11.54
C ALA A 91 26.06 -30.30 12.36
N LEU A 92 26.75 -29.17 12.44
CA LEU A 92 27.98 -29.02 13.24
C LEU A 92 27.70 -28.63 14.70
N SER A 93 26.68 -27.81 14.96
CA SER A 93 26.36 -27.33 16.30
C SER A 93 25.65 -28.36 17.16
N VAL A 94 24.89 -29.30 16.57
CA VAL A 94 24.22 -30.37 17.32
C VAL A 94 25.23 -31.32 17.99
N PRO A 95 26.26 -31.85 17.29
CA PRO A 95 27.35 -32.59 17.94
C PRO A 95 28.09 -31.78 19.01
N VAL A 96 28.33 -30.48 18.76
CA VAL A 96 28.98 -29.60 19.74
C VAL A 96 28.11 -29.41 20.98
N LEU A 97 26.79 -29.27 20.84
CA LEU A 97 25.84 -29.21 21.97
C LEU A 97 25.86 -30.51 22.78
N ILE A 98 25.76 -31.66 22.12
CA ILE A 98 25.74 -32.97 22.77
C ILE A 98 27.07 -33.23 23.50
N GLY A 99 28.20 -32.86 22.87
CA GLY A 99 29.53 -33.01 23.45
C GLY A 99 29.87 -32.00 24.55
N GLY A 100 29.41 -30.75 24.42
CA GLY A 100 29.61 -29.68 25.40
C GLY A 100 28.72 -29.81 26.63
N MET A 101 27.54 -30.44 26.50
CA MET A 101 26.59 -30.66 27.60
C MET A 101 26.47 -32.14 27.99
N ARG A 102 27.58 -32.86 28.11
CA ARG A 102 27.59 -34.28 28.50
C ARG A 102 26.97 -34.59 29.86
N GLU A 103 26.95 -33.61 30.77
CA GLU A 103 26.27 -33.74 32.07
C GLU A 103 24.76 -33.89 31.91
N ILE A 104 24.19 -33.33 30.84
CA ILE A 104 22.77 -33.43 30.48
C ILE A 104 22.55 -34.62 29.55
N PHE A 105 23.43 -34.82 28.56
CA PHE A 105 23.39 -35.91 27.60
C PHE A 105 24.32 -37.06 28.01
N THR A 106 23.94 -37.76 29.07
CA THR A 106 24.76 -38.85 29.65
C THR A 106 25.02 -40.02 28.70
N TRP A 107 24.19 -40.18 27.66
CA TRP A 107 24.33 -41.18 26.59
C TRP A 107 25.36 -40.79 25.52
N ALA A 108 25.90 -39.57 25.55
CA ALA A 108 26.84 -39.08 24.56
C ALA A 108 28.20 -39.78 24.66
N PRO A 109 28.79 -40.23 23.53
CA PRO A 109 30.09 -40.88 23.53
C PRO A 109 31.21 -39.98 24.09
N ALA A 110 32.18 -40.58 24.79
CA ALA A 110 33.22 -39.81 25.47
C ALA A 110 34.11 -38.98 24.53
N TRP A 111 34.34 -39.48 23.31
CA TRP A 111 35.11 -38.79 22.27
C TRP A 111 34.45 -37.50 21.79
N LEU A 112 33.12 -37.38 21.92
CA LEU A 112 32.38 -36.20 21.48
C LEU A 112 32.61 -35.00 22.42
N GLY A 113 32.95 -35.25 23.68
CA GLY A 113 33.32 -34.22 24.65
C GLY A 113 34.78 -33.77 24.55
N ASN A 114 35.55 -34.24 23.57
CA ASN A 114 36.95 -33.84 23.41
C ASN A 114 37.04 -32.35 23.02
N PRO A 115 37.70 -31.49 23.82
CA PRO A 115 37.78 -30.05 23.55
C PRO A 115 38.37 -29.69 22.18
N TRP A 116 39.29 -30.50 21.66
CA TRP A 116 39.88 -30.32 20.33
C TRP A 116 38.87 -30.59 19.21
N LEU A 117 38.04 -31.62 19.38
CA LEU A 117 36.96 -31.92 18.44
C LEU A 117 35.91 -30.81 18.45
N LEU A 118 35.50 -30.35 19.64
CA LEU A 118 34.55 -29.24 19.79
C LEU A 118 35.09 -27.96 19.13
N TRP A 119 36.38 -27.67 19.28
CA TRP A 119 37.02 -26.54 18.62
C TRP A 119 36.99 -26.67 17.09
N VAL A 120 37.38 -27.83 16.55
CA VAL A 120 37.36 -28.09 15.10
C VAL A 120 35.96 -27.95 14.51
N LEU A 121 34.94 -28.48 15.19
CA LEU A 121 33.54 -28.39 14.72
C LEU A 121 32.97 -26.97 14.83
N THR A 122 33.36 -26.21 15.86
CA THR A 122 32.85 -24.86 16.09
C THR A 122 33.49 -23.83 15.15
N THR A 123 34.72 -24.06 14.69
CA THR A 123 35.47 -23.09 13.87
C THR A 123 34.78 -22.77 12.53
N PRO A 124 34.30 -23.74 11.73
CA PRO A 124 33.52 -23.47 10.53
C PRO A 124 32.20 -22.75 10.83
N VAL A 125 31.55 -23.06 11.95
CA VAL A 125 30.31 -22.39 12.37
C VAL A 125 30.59 -20.91 12.69
N GLN A 126 31.67 -20.63 13.41
CA GLN A 126 32.03 -19.27 13.79
C GLN A 126 32.39 -18.42 12.55
N PHE A 127 33.33 -18.88 11.73
CA PHE A 127 33.91 -18.03 10.69
C PHE A 127 33.25 -18.16 9.31
N TRP A 128 32.71 -19.32 8.95
CA TRP A 128 32.08 -19.51 7.64
C TRP A 128 30.55 -19.32 7.69
N VAL A 129 29.86 -19.98 8.63
CA VAL A 129 28.41 -19.77 8.83
C VAL A 129 28.17 -18.35 9.36
N GLY A 130 28.92 -17.95 10.39
CA GLY A 130 28.85 -16.63 11.04
C GLY A 130 29.57 -15.48 10.30
N GLY A 131 30.32 -15.77 9.23
CA GLY A 131 31.20 -14.78 8.57
C GLY A 131 30.52 -13.48 8.14
N GLN A 132 29.21 -13.53 7.83
CA GLN A 132 28.42 -12.34 7.48
C GLN A 132 28.29 -11.33 8.65
N PHE A 133 28.22 -11.81 9.89
CA PHE A 133 28.12 -10.96 11.08
C PHE A 133 29.46 -10.32 11.40
N HIS A 134 30.57 -11.05 11.23
CA HIS A 134 31.92 -10.51 11.41
C HIS A 134 32.26 -9.45 10.35
N ALA A 135 31.89 -9.68 9.08
CA ALA A 135 32.02 -8.67 8.04
C ALA A 135 31.15 -7.43 8.32
N GLY A 136 29.96 -7.63 8.91
CA GLY A 136 29.12 -6.55 9.44
C GLY A 136 29.81 -5.74 10.54
N PHE A 137 30.32 -6.41 11.56
CA PHE A 137 31.06 -5.80 12.66
C PHE A 137 32.28 -4.99 12.20
N ALA A 138 33.07 -5.51 11.25
CA ALA A 138 34.21 -4.79 10.70
C ALA A 138 33.79 -3.47 10.03
N ARG A 139 32.65 -3.48 9.31
CA ARG A 139 32.07 -2.26 8.74
C ARG A 139 31.57 -1.32 9.84
N ASP A 140 30.84 -1.82 10.83
CA ASP A 140 30.33 -1.02 11.95
C ASP A 140 31.47 -0.29 12.68
N LEU A 141 32.57 -0.99 12.96
CA LEU A 141 33.76 -0.44 13.59
C LEU A 141 34.41 0.66 12.74
N ARG A 142 34.61 0.39 11.43
CA ARG A 142 35.19 1.38 10.48
C ARG A 142 34.37 2.67 10.41
N HIS A 143 33.06 2.57 10.60
CA HIS A 143 32.14 3.69 10.47
C HIS A 143 31.63 4.24 11.82
N ARG A 144 32.24 3.82 12.95
CA ARG A 144 31.89 4.25 14.32
C ARG A 144 30.39 4.12 14.62
N SER A 145 29.78 3.04 14.14
CA SER A 145 28.39 2.67 14.43
C SER A 145 28.34 1.39 15.25
N ALA A 146 27.23 1.17 15.95
CA ALA A 146 26.93 -0.10 16.60
C ALA A 146 25.64 -0.67 15.99
N SER A 147 25.65 -1.97 15.70
CA SER A 147 24.48 -2.68 15.18
C SER A 147 24.34 -4.07 15.80
N MET A 148 23.32 -4.82 15.37
CA MET A 148 23.18 -6.24 15.68
C MET A 148 24.47 -7.03 15.39
N ASP A 149 25.12 -6.75 14.25
CA ASP A 149 26.32 -7.45 13.83
C ASP A 149 27.46 -7.22 14.87
N THR A 150 27.48 -6.05 15.51
CA THR A 150 28.40 -5.73 16.62
C THR A 150 28.12 -6.58 17.85
N LEU A 151 26.87 -6.65 18.32
CA LEU A 151 26.47 -7.41 19.51
C LEU A 151 26.76 -8.91 19.34
N VAL A 152 26.38 -9.46 18.18
CA VAL A 152 26.57 -10.88 17.84
C VAL A 152 28.06 -11.21 17.74
N SER A 153 28.82 -10.41 16.98
CA SER A 153 30.24 -10.67 16.78
C SER A 153 31.02 -10.56 18.08
N LEU A 154 30.71 -9.59 18.94
CA LEU A 154 31.38 -9.44 20.23
C LEU A 154 31.07 -10.62 21.17
N GLY A 155 29.79 -10.98 21.32
CA GLY A 155 29.38 -12.05 22.23
C GLY A 155 29.88 -13.43 21.81
N THR A 156 29.77 -13.77 20.52
CA THR A 156 30.22 -15.08 20.00
C THR A 156 31.74 -15.19 19.96
N ASN A 157 32.47 -14.13 19.55
CA ASN A 157 33.93 -14.16 19.60
C ASN A 157 34.44 -14.27 21.04
N ALA A 158 33.83 -13.58 22.00
CA ALA A 158 34.19 -13.72 23.40
C ALA A 158 34.04 -15.17 23.89
N ALA A 159 32.91 -15.83 23.60
CA ALA A 159 32.69 -17.23 23.94
C ALA A 159 33.66 -18.17 23.22
N TYR A 160 33.91 -17.95 21.92
CA TYR A 160 34.82 -18.78 21.12
C TYR A 160 36.27 -18.67 21.59
N PHE A 161 36.84 -17.46 21.65
CA PHE A 161 38.24 -17.27 22.02
C PHE A 161 38.51 -17.64 23.48
N PHE A 162 37.54 -17.41 24.38
CA PHE A 162 37.63 -17.93 25.74
C PHE A 162 37.73 -19.46 25.75
N SER A 163 36.86 -20.15 25.00
CA SER A 163 36.88 -21.60 24.91
C SER A 163 38.18 -22.14 24.32
N VAL A 164 38.74 -21.46 23.31
CA VAL A 164 40.07 -21.77 22.74
C VAL A 164 41.17 -21.60 23.80
N ALA A 165 41.14 -20.53 24.59
CA ALA A 165 42.12 -20.32 25.65
C ALA A 165 42.07 -21.42 26.71
N VAL A 166 40.88 -21.86 27.12
CA VAL A 166 40.71 -23.00 28.04
C VAL A 166 41.25 -24.29 27.41
N THR A 167 41.09 -24.50 26.09
CA THR A 167 41.60 -25.70 25.39
C THR A 167 43.12 -25.73 25.27
N LEU A 168 43.75 -24.57 25.03
CA LEU A 168 45.20 -24.47 24.87
C LEU A 168 45.94 -24.47 26.22
N TRP A 169 45.33 -23.90 27.26
CA TRP A 169 45.92 -23.79 28.59
C TRP A 169 45.02 -24.38 29.70
N PRO A 170 44.68 -25.66 29.64
CA PRO A 170 43.76 -26.28 30.59
C PRO A 170 44.25 -26.18 32.04
N HIS A 171 45.57 -26.24 32.27
CA HIS A 171 46.15 -26.16 33.61
C HIS A 171 45.98 -24.79 34.29
N ALA A 172 45.92 -23.71 33.51
CA ALA A 172 45.75 -22.35 34.03
C ALA A 172 44.27 -22.01 34.30
N PHE A 173 43.36 -22.58 33.51
CA PHE A 173 41.93 -22.22 33.54
C PHE A 173 41.05 -23.26 34.24
N MET A 174 41.32 -24.56 34.09
CA MET A 174 40.53 -25.62 34.76
C MET A 174 40.81 -25.69 36.26
N ALA A 175 42.00 -25.28 36.71
CA ALA A 175 42.29 -25.13 38.14
C ALA A 175 41.39 -24.06 38.81
N ALA A 176 40.85 -23.13 38.02
CA ALA A 176 39.89 -22.11 38.43
C ALA A 176 38.43 -22.49 38.10
N GLY A 177 38.14 -23.75 37.75
CA GLY A 177 36.79 -24.23 37.44
C GLY A 177 36.20 -23.75 36.10
N ALA A 178 37.03 -23.23 35.18
CA ALA A 178 36.56 -22.79 33.87
C ALA A 178 36.20 -23.98 32.96
N MET A 179 35.02 -23.92 32.34
CA MET A 179 34.58 -24.86 31.31
C MET A 179 34.67 -24.24 29.92
N HIS A 180 34.68 -25.07 28.87
CA HIS A 180 34.57 -24.60 27.49
C HIS A 180 33.11 -24.27 27.16
N TYR A 181 32.89 -23.26 26.32
CA TYR A 181 31.57 -22.76 25.89
C TYR A 181 31.44 -22.73 24.36
N PHE A 182 32.04 -23.73 23.70
CA PHE A 182 31.99 -23.84 22.24
C PHE A 182 30.54 -23.96 21.74
N GLU A 183 29.68 -24.62 22.52
CA GLU A 183 28.25 -24.77 22.26
C GLU A 183 27.51 -23.44 22.25
N VAL A 184 27.85 -22.50 23.13
CA VAL A 184 27.24 -21.16 23.15
C VAL A 184 27.54 -20.45 21.83
N SER A 185 28.79 -20.44 21.38
CA SER A 185 29.16 -19.79 20.13
C SER A 185 28.49 -20.44 18.91
N ALA A 186 28.55 -21.77 18.83
CA ALA A 186 28.04 -22.54 17.70
C ALA A 186 26.51 -22.44 17.57
N LEU A 187 25.78 -22.61 18.67
CA LEU A 187 24.31 -22.58 18.69
C LEU A 187 23.79 -21.18 18.40
N LEU A 188 24.40 -20.15 19.00
CA LEU A 188 23.98 -18.77 18.74
C LEU A 188 24.13 -18.41 17.27
N MET A 189 25.29 -18.69 16.65
CA MET A 189 25.50 -18.44 15.23
C MET A 189 24.49 -19.21 14.37
N THR A 190 24.24 -20.48 14.70
CA THR A 190 23.29 -21.31 13.97
C THR A 190 21.86 -20.78 14.08
N PHE A 191 21.39 -20.41 15.27
CA PHE A 191 20.05 -19.85 15.45
C PHE A 191 19.90 -18.49 14.78
N LEU A 192 20.94 -17.65 14.80
CA LEU A 192 20.93 -16.35 14.12
C LEU A 192 20.87 -16.49 12.59
N VAL A 193 21.67 -17.39 12.01
CA VAL A 193 21.61 -17.67 10.57
C VAL A 193 20.29 -18.31 10.19
N THR A 194 19.77 -19.24 10.99
CA THR A 194 18.45 -19.85 10.78
C THR A 194 17.35 -18.79 10.86
N GLY A 195 17.43 -17.87 11.83
CA GLY A 195 16.53 -16.72 11.93
C GLY A 195 16.57 -15.83 10.68
N ARG A 196 17.77 -15.51 10.17
CA ARG A 196 17.93 -14.75 8.91
C ARG A 196 17.41 -15.50 7.68
N TRP A 197 17.56 -16.82 7.65
CA TRP A 197 16.99 -17.65 6.60
C TRP A 197 15.45 -17.63 6.66
N LEU A 198 14.86 -17.86 7.83
CA LEU A 198 13.41 -17.80 8.04
C LEU A 198 12.85 -16.42 7.68
N GLU A 199 13.57 -15.36 8.05
CA GLU A 199 13.27 -13.98 7.68
C GLU A 199 13.29 -13.78 6.14
N ALA A 200 14.34 -14.24 5.46
CA ALA A 200 14.46 -14.13 4.01
C ALA A 200 13.36 -14.93 3.28
N ARG A 201 13.09 -16.16 3.73
CA ARG A 201 12.04 -17.03 3.22
C ARG A 201 10.66 -16.39 3.38
N ALA A 202 10.39 -15.82 4.55
CA ALA A 202 9.14 -15.15 4.85
C ALA A 202 8.92 -13.88 4.00
N ARG A 203 9.96 -13.05 3.85
CA ARG A 203 9.95 -11.90 2.92
C ARG A 203 9.75 -12.34 1.46
N GLY A 204 10.25 -13.51 1.09
CA GLY A 204 10.03 -14.09 -0.24
C GLY A 204 8.55 -14.38 -0.55
N GLY A 205 7.74 -14.67 0.49
CA GLY A 205 6.29 -14.90 0.39
C GLY A 205 5.47 -13.60 0.35
N THR A 206 6.02 -12.47 0.81
CA THR A 206 5.31 -11.19 0.80
C THR A 206 5.37 -10.48 -0.55
N SER A 207 6.34 -10.81 -1.41
CA SER A 207 6.33 -10.41 -2.84
C SER A 207 5.36 -11.22 -3.70
N GLU A 208 4.67 -12.22 -3.15
CA GLU A 208 3.75 -13.10 -3.90
C GLU A 208 2.51 -12.35 -4.40
N ALA A 209 2.01 -11.35 -3.67
CA ALA A 209 0.87 -10.54 -4.12
C ALA A 209 1.19 -9.76 -5.41
N ILE A 210 2.36 -9.11 -5.47
CA ILE A 210 2.86 -8.46 -6.69
C ILE A 210 3.07 -9.50 -7.79
N ARG A 211 3.63 -10.68 -7.47
CA ARG A 211 3.79 -11.76 -8.46
C ARG A 211 2.47 -12.21 -9.06
N ARG A 212 1.43 -12.38 -8.23
CA ARG A 212 0.09 -12.74 -8.71
C ARG A 212 -0.46 -11.70 -9.67
N LEU A 213 -0.20 -10.42 -9.41
CA LEU A 213 -0.55 -9.33 -10.34
C LEU A 213 0.24 -9.43 -11.64
N MET A 214 1.57 -9.63 -11.60
CA MET A 214 2.39 -9.79 -12.81
C MET A 214 2.01 -11.04 -13.63
N ASP A 215 1.66 -12.12 -12.95
CA ASP A 215 1.19 -13.37 -13.57
C ASP A 215 -0.20 -13.19 -14.23
N LEU A 216 -0.89 -12.06 -14.02
CA LEU A 216 -2.13 -11.73 -14.75
C LEU A 216 -1.86 -11.48 -16.23
N SER A 217 -0.73 -10.86 -16.58
CA SER A 217 -0.42 -10.58 -17.98
C SER A 217 0.06 -11.85 -18.69
N PRO A 218 -0.59 -12.28 -19.78
CA PRO A 218 -0.11 -13.40 -20.58
C PRO A 218 1.25 -13.06 -21.23
N ARG A 219 2.11 -14.08 -21.40
CA ARG A 219 3.44 -13.91 -22.00
C ARG A 219 3.41 -13.78 -23.52
N THR A 220 2.38 -14.31 -24.14
CA THR A 220 2.15 -14.29 -25.59
C THR A 220 0.76 -13.74 -25.86
N ALA A 221 0.61 -13.08 -27.00
CA ALA A 221 -0.64 -12.52 -27.47
C ALA A 221 -0.82 -12.84 -28.95
N ARG A 222 -2.08 -12.96 -29.36
CA ARG A 222 -2.43 -13.21 -30.74
C ARG A 222 -2.76 -11.91 -31.45
N VAL A 223 -1.83 -11.43 -32.26
CA VAL A 223 -1.99 -10.18 -33.02
C VAL A 223 -2.48 -10.52 -34.43
N LEU A 224 -3.46 -9.77 -34.93
CA LEU A 224 -3.82 -9.77 -36.34
C LEU A 224 -2.90 -8.81 -37.10
N ARG A 225 -2.03 -9.36 -37.95
CA ARG A 225 -1.20 -8.61 -38.91
C ARG A 225 -1.50 -9.14 -40.32
N ASP A 226 -1.75 -8.24 -41.26
CA ASP A 226 -2.07 -8.58 -42.67
C ASP A 226 -3.21 -9.61 -42.82
N GLY A 227 -4.21 -9.55 -41.93
CA GLY A 227 -5.36 -10.47 -41.93
C GLY A 227 -5.06 -11.88 -41.40
N GLN A 228 -3.84 -12.16 -40.91
CA GLN A 228 -3.46 -13.43 -40.32
C GLN A 228 -3.25 -13.31 -38.81
N GLU A 229 -3.64 -14.35 -38.07
CA GLU A 229 -3.41 -14.46 -36.62
C GLU A 229 -1.99 -14.97 -36.36
N VAL A 230 -1.14 -14.15 -35.72
CA VAL A 230 0.24 -14.50 -35.35
C VAL A 230 0.42 -14.38 -33.84
N ASP A 231 0.94 -15.43 -33.21
CA ASP A 231 1.28 -15.42 -31.79
C ASP A 231 2.65 -14.75 -31.59
N VAL A 232 2.67 -13.62 -30.87
CA VAL A 232 3.88 -12.85 -30.57
C VAL A 232 4.07 -12.71 -29.05
N PRO A 233 5.32 -12.52 -28.56
CA PRO A 233 5.54 -12.16 -27.16
C PRO A 233 4.82 -10.86 -26.80
N ALA A 234 4.22 -10.77 -25.62
CA ALA A 234 3.43 -9.61 -25.20
C ALA A 234 4.23 -8.29 -25.17
N GLY A 235 5.55 -8.37 -24.96
CA GLY A 235 6.45 -7.21 -25.03
C GLY A 235 6.72 -6.67 -26.44
N GLN A 236 6.28 -7.37 -27.49
CA GLN A 236 6.42 -6.94 -28.90
C GLN A 236 5.13 -6.32 -29.48
N ILE A 237 4.09 -6.16 -28.66
CA ILE A 237 2.84 -5.53 -29.06
C ILE A 237 3.06 -4.01 -29.08
N ALA A 238 2.73 -3.37 -30.19
CA ALA A 238 2.77 -1.92 -30.34
C ALA A 238 1.40 -1.28 -30.10
N VAL A 239 1.37 0.00 -29.75
CA VAL A 239 0.12 0.78 -29.74
C VAL A 239 -0.47 0.77 -31.16
N GLY A 240 -1.77 0.50 -31.26
CA GLY A 240 -2.48 0.34 -32.53
C GLY A 240 -2.54 -1.09 -33.06
N ASP A 241 -1.73 -2.03 -32.53
CA ASP A 241 -1.85 -3.45 -32.87
C ASP A 241 -3.24 -3.97 -32.50
N THR A 242 -3.76 -4.90 -33.30
CA THR A 242 -5.09 -5.47 -33.11
C THR A 242 -4.95 -6.90 -32.60
N VAL A 243 -5.52 -7.18 -31.43
CA VAL A 243 -5.33 -8.44 -30.71
C VAL A 243 -6.64 -9.21 -30.62
N ARG A 244 -6.64 -10.50 -30.98
CA ARG A 244 -7.77 -11.40 -30.76
C ARG A 244 -7.69 -11.97 -29.34
N VAL A 245 -8.79 -11.87 -28.59
CA VAL A 245 -8.94 -12.50 -27.27
C VAL A 245 -10.14 -13.43 -27.30
N ARG A 246 -9.92 -14.73 -27.09
CA ARG A 246 -10.95 -15.78 -27.10
C ARG A 246 -11.60 -15.96 -25.72
N PRO A 247 -12.76 -16.63 -25.64
CA PRO A 247 -13.34 -17.02 -24.35
C PRO A 247 -12.34 -17.79 -23.48
N GLY A 248 -12.19 -17.39 -22.22
CA GLY A 248 -11.25 -17.95 -21.26
C GLY A 248 -9.83 -17.36 -21.31
N GLU A 249 -9.49 -16.62 -22.36
CA GLU A 249 -8.17 -15.98 -22.47
C GLU A 249 -8.11 -14.67 -21.68
N ARG A 250 -6.88 -14.28 -21.32
CA ARG A 250 -6.61 -13.00 -20.68
C ARG A 250 -6.29 -11.94 -21.71
N VAL A 251 -6.78 -10.73 -21.47
CA VAL A 251 -6.45 -9.57 -22.29
C VAL A 251 -4.96 -9.22 -22.07
N PRO A 252 -4.12 -9.17 -23.11
CA PRO A 252 -2.67 -9.01 -22.93
C PRO A 252 -2.22 -7.58 -22.64
N VAL A 253 -2.93 -6.59 -23.17
CA VAL A 253 -2.60 -5.15 -23.07
C VAL A 253 -3.89 -4.34 -22.95
N ASP A 254 -3.77 -3.09 -22.48
CA ASP A 254 -4.93 -2.21 -22.43
C ASP A 254 -5.36 -1.81 -23.85
N GLY A 255 -6.65 -1.72 -24.07
CA GLY A 255 -7.17 -1.40 -25.39
C GLY A 255 -8.65 -1.07 -25.43
N VAL A 256 -9.16 -0.91 -26.65
CA VAL A 256 -10.58 -0.70 -26.94
C VAL A 256 -11.06 -1.82 -27.83
N VAL A 257 -12.22 -2.40 -27.51
CA VAL A 257 -12.86 -3.42 -28.34
C VAL A 257 -13.23 -2.78 -29.68
N SER A 258 -12.69 -3.30 -30.77
CA SER A 258 -13.04 -2.90 -32.13
C SER A 258 -14.14 -3.78 -32.73
N GLU A 259 -14.13 -5.09 -32.41
CA GLU A 259 -15.10 -6.05 -32.93
C GLU A 259 -15.48 -7.09 -31.87
N GLY A 260 -16.69 -7.65 -32.01
CA GLY A 260 -17.23 -8.66 -31.10
C GLY A 260 -17.86 -8.07 -29.84
N ALA A 261 -18.47 -8.95 -29.05
CA ALA A 261 -19.04 -8.62 -27.75
C ALA A 261 -18.80 -9.79 -26.79
N SER A 262 -18.51 -9.48 -25.53
CA SER A 262 -18.28 -10.48 -24.49
C SER A 262 -18.47 -9.88 -23.11
N THR A 263 -18.61 -10.73 -22.09
CA THR A 263 -18.41 -10.31 -20.71
C THR A 263 -16.96 -10.50 -20.30
N VAL A 264 -16.40 -9.50 -19.63
CA VAL A 264 -15.02 -9.47 -19.16
C VAL A 264 -15.02 -9.41 -17.63
N ASP A 265 -14.29 -10.32 -17.01
CA ASP A 265 -14.08 -10.37 -15.58
C ASP A 265 -12.85 -9.52 -15.20
N GLU A 266 -13.13 -8.41 -14.52
CA GLU A 266 -12.13 -7.45 -14.03
C GLU A 266 -11.92 -7.57 -12.51
N SER A 267 -12.49 -8.60 -11.86
CA SER A 267 -12.53 -8.77 -10.39
C SER A 267 -11.17 -8.70 -9.72
N MET A 268 -10.13 -9.22 -10.36
CA MET A 268 -8.76 -9.22 -9.84
C MET A 268 -8.11 -7.82 -9.80
N LEU A 269 -8.65 -6.86 -10.55
CA LEU A 269 -8.16 -5.48 -10.61
C LEU A 269 -9.08 -4.52 -9.87
N THR A 270 -10.40 -4.67 -10.05
CA THR A 270 -11.40 -3.74 -9.50
C THR A 270 -11.98 -4.20 -8.17
N GLY A 271 -11.81 -5.48 -7.82
CA GLY A 271 -12.45 -6.12 -6.66
C GLY A 271 -13.92 -6.51 -6.90
N GLU A 272 -14.51 -6.16 -8.05
CA GLU A 272 -15.92 -6.40 -8.34
C GLU A 272 -16.15 -7.82 -8.86
N SER A 273 -17.03 -8.59 -8.23
CA SER A 273 -17.23 -10.01 -8.55
C SER A 273 -18.06 -10.27 -9.80
N LEU A 274 -18.76 -9.25 -10.32
CA LEU A 274 -19.65 -9.38 -11.48
C LEU A 274 -18.90 -9.03 -12.77
N PRO A 275 -18.92 -9.90 -13.80
CA PRO A 275 -18.36 -9.59 -15.11
C PRO A 275 -19.07 -8.40 -15.78
N VAL A 276 -18.29 -7.57 -16.47
CA VAL A 276 -18.76 -6.36 -17.16
C VAL A 276 -18.98 -6.66 -18.64
N GLU A 277 -20.11 -6.24 -19.22
CA GLU A 277 -20.34 -6.34 -20.66
C GLU A 277 -19.43 -5.39 -21.44
N LYS A 278 -18.77 -5.90 -22.49
CA LYS A 278 -17.93 -5.15 -23.41
C LYS A 278 -18.43 -5.31 -24.85
N ARG A 279 -18.59 -4.18 -25.52
CA ARG A 279 -19.06 -4.05 -26.92
C ARG A 279 -18.07 -3.18 -27.70
N PRO A 280 -18.15 -3.08 -29.04
CA PRO A 280 -17.29 -2.18 -29.80
C PRO A 280 -17.31 -0.76 -29.22
N GLY A 281 -16.13 -0.16 -29.04
CA GLY A 281 -15.93 1.12 -28.34
C GLY A 281 -15.71 1.01 -26.82
N SER A 282 -15.92 -0.16 -26.21
CA SER A 282 -15.66 -0.36 -24.77
C SER A 282 -14.16 -0.52 -24.50
N SER A 283 -13.67 0.10 -23.43
CA SER A 283 -12.30 -0.11 -22.95
C SER A 283 -12.15 -1.43 -22.22
N VAL A 284 -11.01 -2.09 -22.40
CA VAL A 284 -10.58 -3.31 -21.70
C VAL A 284 -9.20 -3.12 -21.11
N VAL A 285 -8.98 -3.73 -19.95
CA VAL A 285 -7.73 -3.60 -19.18
C VAL A 285 -6.92 -4.89 -19.30
N GLY A 286 -5.60 -4.77 -19.48
CA GLY A 286 -4.69 -5.90 -19.50
C GLY A 286 -4.76 -6.72 -18.20
N GLY A 287 -4.75 -8.05 -18.32
CA GLY A 287 -4.87 -9.00 -17.21
C GLY A 287 -6.31 -9.43 -16.88
N SER A 288 -7.32 -8.71 -17.40
CA SER A 288 -8.73 -9.12 -17.29
C SER A 288 -9.02 -10.43 -18.04
N VAL A 289 -10.03 -11.19 -17.60
CA VAL A 289 -10.36 -12.50 -18.18
C VAL A 289 -11.61 -12.37 -19.06
N ASN A 290 -11.46 -12.70 -20.34
CA ASN A 290 -12.60 -12.76 -21.25
C ASN A 290 -13.44 -14.02 -20.98
N ARG A 291 -14.76 -13.93 -20.86
CA ARG A 291 -15.62 -15.06 -20.40
C ARG A 291 -16.35 -15.79 -21.53
N THR A 292 -17.25 -15.11 -22.26
CA THR A 292 -18.26 -15.79 -23.08
C THR A 292 -18.04 -15.66 -24.59
N GLY A 293 -17.64 -14.48 -25.08
CA GLY A 293 -17.48 -14.18 -26.51
C GLY A 293 -16.03 -14.00 -26.93
N SER A 294 -15.80 -13.88 -28.24
CA SER A 294 -14.49 -13.50 -28.79
C SER A 294 -14.49 -12.02 -29.11
N VAL A 295 -13.46 -11.30 -28.66
CA VAL A 295 -13.33 -9.86 -28.89
C VAL A 295 -12.02 -9.55 -29.60
N VAL A 296 -12.07 -8.55 -30.46
CA VAL A 296 -10.89 -7.97 -31.11
C VAL A 296 -10.61 -6.65 -30.43
N VAL A 297 -9.41 -6.50 -29.88
CA VAL A 297 -9.00 -5.37 -29.06
C VAL A 297 -7.89 -4.61 -29.76
N ARG A 298 -8.10 -3.32 -30.01
CA ARG A 298 -7.05 -2.42 -30.48
C ARG A 298 -6.23 -1.92 -29.28
N ALA A 299 -4.93 -2.21 -29.27
CA ALA A 299 -4.03 -1.82 -28.21
C ALA A 299 -3.93 -0.29 -28.12
N THR A 300 -4.16 0.26 -26.92
CA THR A 300 -4.00 1.70 -26.64
C THR A 300 -2.82 1.98 -25.73
N ARG A 301 -2.51 1.08 -24.79
CA ARG A 301 -1.34 1.18 -23.90
C ARG A 301 -0.67 -0.18 -23.76
N VAL A 302 0.66 -0.20 -23.85
CA VAL A 302 1.48 -1.41 -23.87
C VAL A 302 2.66 -1.27 -22.89
N GLY A 303 3.25 -2.40 -22.47
CA GLY A 303 4.41 -2.39 -21.58
C GLY A 303 4.19 -1.65 -20.27
N ALA A 304 5.08 -0.70 -19.96
CA ALA A 304 5.07 0.09 -18.73
C ALA A 304 3.85 1.03 -18.59
N ASP A 305 3.19 1.34 -19.71
CA ASP A 305 2.04 2.24 -19.75
C ASP A 305 0.71 1.53 -19.51
N THR A 306 0.72 0.20 -19.32
CA THR A 306 -0.49 -0.55 -18.96
C THR A 306 -0.95 -0.23 -17.54
N VAL A 307 -2.26 -0.30 -17.28
CA VAL A 307 -2.82 -0.15 -15.92
C VAL A 307 -2.17 -1.15 -14.96
N LEU A 308 -1.98 -2.40 -15.37
CA LEU A 308 -1.34 -3.42 -14.53
C LEU A 308 0.10 -3.06 -14.16
N ALA A 309 0.91 -2.58 -15.12
CA ALA A 309 2.28 -2.15 -14.84
C ALA A 309 2.31 -0.95 -13.87
N ARG A 310 1.38 0.00 -14.01
CA ARG A 310 1.22 1.11 -13.06
C ARG A 310 0.82 0.65 -11.67
N ILE A 311 -0.12 -0.29 -11.55
CA ILE A 311 -0.49 -0.91 -10.26
C ILE A 311 0.75 -1.51 -9.60
N VAL A 312 1.53 -2.31 -10.34
CA VAL A 312 2.77 -2.92 -9.82
C VAL A 312 3.74 -1.85 -9.33
N ARG A 313 3.96 -0.79 -10.12
CA ARG A 313 4.83 0.33 -9.75
C ARG A 313 4.35 1.03 -8.47
N LEU A 314 3.06 1.37 -8.37
CA LEU A 314 2.48 2.02 -7.19
C LEU A 314 2.63 1.16 -5.93
N VAL A 315 2.36 -0.15 -6.03
CA VAL A 315 2.53 -1.08 -4.90
C VAL A 315 4.00 -1.16 -4.48
N GLU A 316 4.94 -1.16 -5.41
CA GLU A 316 6.37 -1.16 -5.11
C GLU A 316 6.86 0.16 -4.49
N GLU A 317 6.38 1.30 -4.99
CA GLU A 317 6.65 2.62 -4.40
C GLU A 317 6.15 2.67 -2.95
N ALA A 318 4.93 2.15 -2.71
CA ALA A 318 4.36 2.07 -1.37
C ALA A 318 5.17 1.19 -0.43
N GLN A 319 5.57 0.01 -0.90
CA GLN A 319 6.45 -0.89 -0.17
C GLN A 319 7.83 -0.27 0.07
N GLY A 320 8.28 0.60 -0.83
CA GLY A 320 9.51 1.38 -0.79
C GLY A 320 9.50 2.52 0.23
N SER A 321 8.34 3.11 0.46
CA SER A 321 8.17 4.28 1.35
C SER A 321 8.19 3.92 2.85
N LYS A 322 8.52 4.91 3.69
CA LYS A 322 8.60 4.74 5.16
C LYS A 322 7.37 5.30 5.86
N ALA A 323 6.77 4.49 6.74
CA ALA A 323 5.71 4.97 7.64
C ALA A 323 6.32 5.79 8.80
N PRO A 324 5.66 6.86 9.27
CA PRO A 324 6.05 7.58 10.48
C PRO A 324 6.31 6.69 11.70
N ILE A 325 5.52 5.64 11.92
CA ILE A 325 5.67 4.68 13.02
C ILE A 325 7.00 3.89 12.94
N GLN A 326 7.54 3.69 11.74
CA GLN A 326 8.87 3.09 11.56
C GLN A 326 9.98 3.99 12.12
N ARG A 327 9.83 5.31 12.03
CA ARG A 327 10.81 6.26 12.60
C ARG A 327 10.90 6.15 14.12
N ILE A 328 9.79 5.78 14.77
CA ILE A 328 9.78 5.52 16.22
C ILE A 328 10.63 4.28 16.51
N ALA A 329 10.44 3.18 15.77
CA ALA A 329 11.24 1.97 15.92
C ALA A 329 12.74 2.25 15.70
N ASP A 330 13.08 3.02 14.66
CA ASP A 330 14.47 3.41 14.36
C ASP A 330 15.10 4.22 15.50
N ARG A 331 14.34 5.18 16.07
CA ARG A 331 14.80 6.00 17.20
C ARG A 331 15.00 5.16 18.45
N VAL A 332 14.08 4.24 18.75
CA VAL A 332 14.23 3.37 19.92
C VAL A 332 15.43 2.44 19.73
N ALA A 333 15.63 1.85 18.55
CA ALA A 333 16.79 1.02 18.27
C ALA A 333 18.13 1.78 18.44
N ALA A 334 18.18 3.05 18.02
CA ALA A 334 19.37 3.90 18.13
C ALA A 334 19.77 4.18 19.60
N VAL A 335 18.80 4.25 20.52
CA VAL A 335 19.05 4.44 21.96
C VAL A 335 19.26 3.10 22.67
N PHE A 336 18.50 2.08 22.28
CA PHE A 336 18.47 0.77 22.93
C PHE A 336 19.82 0.05 22.84
N VAL A 337 20.48 0.07 21.68
CA VAL A 337 21.77 -0.64 21.49
C VAL A 337 22.87 -0.10 22.42
N PRO A 338 23.13 1.23 22.50
CA PRO A 338 24.07 1.78 23.48
C PRO A 338 23.70 1.45 24.93
N VAL A 339 22.42 1.54 25.29
CA VAL A 339 21.95 1.23 26.66
C VAL A 339 22.24 -0.22 27.02
N VAL A 340 21.97 -1.16 26.11
CA VAL A 340 22.26 -2.59 26.31
C VAL A 340 23.77 -2.84 26.46
N LEU A 341 24.61 -2.18 25.68
CA LEU A 341 26.07 -2.30 25.82
C LEU A 341 26.54 -1.82 27.20
N VAL A 342 25.98 -0.72 27.70
CA VAL A 342 26.25 -0.22 29.05
C VAL A 342 25.75 -1.22 30.10
N ILE A 343 24.51 -1.71 29.99
CA ILE A 343 23.96 -2.72 30.90
C ILE A 343 24.85 -3.96 30.92
N ALA A 344 25.21 -4.51 29.76
CA ALA A 344 26.08 -5.69 29.68
C ALA A 344 27.45 -5.44 30.33
N SER A 345 28.03 -4.25 30.15
CA SER A 345 29.31 -3.87 30.76
C SER A 345 29.19 -3.73 32.28
N VAL A 346 28.13 -3.09 32.76
CA VAL A 346 27.85 -2.95 34.20
C VAL A 346 27.57 -4.31 34.82
N THR A 347 26.77 -5.16 34.17
CA THR A 347 26.51 -6.53 34.59
C THR A 347 27.82 -7.33 34.67
N PHE A 348 28.67 -7.24 33.64
CA PHE A 348 29.98 -7.90 33.67
C PHE A 348 30.81 -7.49 34.90
N VAL A 349 30.94 -6.18 35.14
CA VAL A 349 31.71 -5.65 36.29
C VAL A 349 31.06 -6.04 37.63
N ALA A 350 29.73 -5.95 37.75
CA ALA A 350 29.02 -6.30 38.98
C ALA A 350 29.21 -7.78 39.33
N TRP A 351 29.09 -8.67 38.34
CA TRP A 351 29.33 -10.10 38.53
C TRP A 351 30.80 -10.45 38.75
N LEU A 352 31.74 -9.60 38.29
CA LEU A 352 33.15 -9.74 38.68
C LEU A 352 33.41 -9.44 40.16
N TRP A 353 32.56 -8.64 40.81
CA TRP A 353 32.74 -8.25 42.21
C TRP A 353 31.88 -9.06 43.18
N LEU A 354 30.66 -9.41 42.76
CA LEU A 354 29.63 -10.02 43.61
C LEU A 354 29.31 -11.47 43.23
N GLY A 355 29.79 -11.94 42.07
CA GLY A 355 29.48 -13.26 41.57
C GLY A 355 30.17 -14.36 42.39
N PRO A 356 29.54 -15.53 42.56
CA PRO A 356 30.21 -16.66 43.18
C PRO A 356 31.26 -17.26 42.24
N ASP A 357 32.16 -18.08 42.77
CA ASP A 357 33.16 -18.80 41.97
C ASP A 357 32.54 -19.78 40.97
N PRO A 358 33.06 -19.90 39.73
CA PRO A 358 34.15 -19.11 39.14
C PRO A 358 33.69 -17.75 38.60
N VAL A 359 34.23 -16.68 39.19
CA VAL A 359 33.72 -15.31 39.06
C VAL A 359 33.79 -14.78 37.62
N PHE A 360 34.96 -14.87 36.98
CA PHE A 360 35.18 -14.34 35.63
C PHE A 360 34.31 -15.00 34.56
N VAL A 361 34.21 -16.33 34.64
CA VAL A 361 33.49 -17.14 33.65
C VAL A 361 31.99 -16.86 33.71
N ARG A 362 31.46 -16.78 34.93
CA ARG A 362 30.05 -16.45 35.14
C ARG A 362 29.73 -15.02 34.73
N ALA A 363 30.59 -14.06 35.08
CA ALA A 363 30.44 -12.67 34.63
C ALA A 363 30.40 -12.56 33.10
N LEU A 364 31.32 -13.25 32.41
CA LEU A 364 31.37 -13.26 30.95
C LEU A 364 30.10 -13.88 30.33
N THR A 365 29.65 -15.02 30.86
CA THR A 365 28.49 -15.75 30.34
C THR A 365 27.21 -14.93 30.48
N ILE A 366 27.03 -14.26 31.61
CA ILE A 366 25.87 -13.41 31.90
C ILE A 366 25.90 -12.15 31.03
N ALA A 367 27.06 -11.51 30.88
CA ALA A 367 27.21 -10.38 29.98
C ALA A 367 26.90 -10.74 28.52
N VAL A 368 27.39 -11.89 28.04
CA VAL A 368 27.04 -12.42 26.71
C VAL A 368 25.55 -12.73 26.62
N GLY A 369 24.94 -13.31 27.66
CA GLY A 369 23.51 -13.55 27.75
C GLY A 369 22.69 -12.26 27.57
N VAL A 370 23.09 -11.17 28.24
CA VAL A 370 22.48 -9.83 28.09
C VAL A 370 22.62 -9.29 26.66
N LEU A 371 23.81 -9.40 26.05
CA LEU A 371 24.04 -8.94 24.68
C LEU A 371 23.19 -9.70 23.65
N VAL A 372 23.07 -11.03 23.83
CA VAL A 372 22.31 -11.91 22.94
C VAL A 372 20.82 -11.65 23.05
N ILE A 373 20.29 -11.67 24.28
CA ILE A 373 18.84 -11.51 24.49
C ILE A 373 18.36 -10.14 24.04
N ALA A 374 19.23 -9.14 24.01
CA ALA A 374 18.92 -7.81 23.57
C ALA A 374 18.92 -7.62 22.04
N CYS A 375 19.07 -8.67 21.20
CA CYS A 375 18.96 -8.44 19.75
C CYS A 375 17.56 -7.93 19.35
N PRO A 376 17.43 -6.72 18.75
CA PRO A 376 16.16 -6.21 18.22
C PRO A 376 15.84 -6.78 16.83
N CYS A 377 16.13 -8.05 16.59
CA CYS A 377 16.06 -8.69 15.28
C CYS A 377 14.65 -8.59 14.63
N ALA A 378 13.60 -8.90 15.41
CA ALA A 378 12.21 -8.89 14.95
C ALA A 378 11.66 -7.48 14.65
N MET A 379 12.26 -6.44 15.26
CA MET A 379 11.79 -5.07 15.14
C MET A 379 12.01 -4.49 13.75
N GLY A 380 13.15 -4.79 13.12
CA GLY A 380 13.46 -4.38 11.75
C GLY A 380 12.51 -4.99 10.71
N LEU A 381 11.74 -6.01 11.09
CA LEU A 381 10.75 -6.68 10.25
C LEU A 381 9.31 -6.30 10.54
N ALA A 382 9.02 -5.92 11.79
CA ALA A 382 7.66 -5.71 12.28
C ALA A 382 6.82 -4.80 11.40
N THR A 383 7.39 -3.67 11.00
CA THR A 383 6.70 -2.64 10.22
C THR A 383 6.73 -2.95 8.71
N PRO A 384 7.89 -3.21 8.08
CA PRO A 384 7.94 -3.42 6.63
C PRO A 384 7.14 -4.64 6.16
N THR A 385 7.11 -5.73 6.95
CA THR A 385 6.37 -6.95 6.59
C THR A 385 4.86 -6.71 6.59
N ALA A 386 4.35 -6.01 7.61
CA ALA A 386 2.92 -5.69 7.69
C ALA A 386 2.49 -4.74 6.58
N ILE A 387 3.28 -3.69 6.28
CA ILE A 387 3.03 -2.78 5.15
C ILE A 387 3.00 -3.55 3.85
N MET A 388 4.00 -4.42 3.60
CA MET A 388 4.09 -5.17 2.36
C MET A 388 2.89 -6.09 2.12
N VAL A 389 2.45 -6.83 3.15
CA VAL A 389 1.26 -7.68 3.05
C VAL A 389 -0.01 -6.83 2.95
N GLY A 390 -0.09 -5.73 3.70
CA GLY A 390 -1.24 -4.81 3.68
C GLY A 390 -1.45 -4.16 2.33
N THR A 391 -0.41 -3.54 1.74
CA THR A 391 -0.52 -2.90 0.41
C THR A 391 -0.73 -3.91 -0.70
N GLY A 392 -0.09 -5.09 -0.62
CA GLY A 392 -0.34 -6.20 -1.55
C GLY A 392 -1.78 -6.69 -1.50
N ARG A 393 -2.35 -6.84 -0.29
CA ARG A 393 -3.76 -7.22 -0.12
C ARG A 393 -4.73 -6.11 -0.54
N GLY A 394 -4.37 -4.84 -0.31
CA GLY A 394 -5.13 -3.70 -0.80
C GLY A 394 -5.27 -3.73 -2.32
N ALA A 395 -4.18 -3.98 -3.04
CA ALA A 395 -4.20 -4.06 -4.50
C ALA A 395 -5.10 -5.19 -5.02
N GLU A 396 -5.10 -6.36 -4.37
CA GLU A 396 -6.05 -7.46 -4.69
C GLU A 396 -7.53 -7.09 -4.44
N LEU A 397 -7.78 -6.09 -3.58
CA LEU A 397 -9.12 -5.57 -3.27
C LEU A 397 -9.46 -4.31 -4.09
N GLY A 398 -8.64 -3.95 -5.08
CA GLY A 398 -8.82 -2.73 -5.87
C GLY A 398 -8.53 -1.44 -5.12
N VAL A 399 -7.81 -1.50 -3.98
CA VAL A 399 -7.39 -0.35 -3.16
C VAL A 399 -5.88 -0.18 -3.27
N LEU A 400 -5.45 0.75 -4.12
CA LEU A 400 -4.04 1.06 -4.34
C LEU A 400 -3.60 2.12 -3.35
N ILE A 401 -2.64 1.80 -2.50
CA ILE A 401 -2.07 2.75 -1.54
C ILE A 401 -0.69 3.13 -2.06
N ARG A 402 -0.43 4.41 -2.31
CA ARG A 402 0.86 4.89 -2.88
C ARG A 402 1.99 4.91 -1.86
N SER A 403 1.69 5.13 -0.59
CA SER A 403 2.71 5.24 0.45
C SER A 403 2.31 4.60 1.78
N ALA A 404 3.30 4.10 2.50
CA ALA A 404 3.19 3.62 3.86
C ALA A 404 2.77 4.74 4.82
N ALA A 405 3.10 6.00 4.50
CA ALA A 405 2.64 7.17 5.23
C ALA A 405 1.13 7.36 5.07
N ALA A 406 0.60 7.25 3.84
CA ALA A 406 -0.83 7.28 3.58
C ALA A 406 -1.57 6.16 4.33
N LEU A 407 -1.01 4.94 4.34
CA LEU A 407 -1.56 3.83 5.11
C LEU A 407 -1.64 4.15 6.61
N GLU A 408 -0.65 4.81 7.19
CA GLU A 408 -0.68 5.20 8.61
C GLU A 408 -1.62 6.38 8.89
N LEU A 409 -1.63 7.39 8.02
CA LEU A 409 -2.48 8.57 8.17
C LEU A 409 -3.96 8.17 8.07
N LEU A 410 -4.31 7.29 7.13
CA LEU A 410 -5.68 6.80 6.94
C LEU A 410 -6.26 6.10 8.18
N HIS A 411 -5.42 5.48 9.01
CA HIS A 411 -5.84 4.86 10.27
C HIS A 411 -6.30 5.89 11.30
N LYS A 412 -5.71 7.10 11.24
CA LYS A 412 -5.92 8.21 12.18
C LYS A 412 -6.92 9.24 11.65
N VAL A 413 -7.43 9.08 10.43
CA VAL A 413 -8.44 9.98 9.87
C VAL A 413 -9.67 9.97 10.77
N GLU A 414 -10.22 11.17 10.97
CA GLU A 414 -11.42 11.42 11.79
C GLU A 414 -12.59 11.89 10.92
N VAL A 415 -12.29 12.59 9.83
CA VAL A 415 -13.28 13.17 8.92
C VAL A 415 -13.05 12.64 7.50
N VAL A 416 -14.11 12.14 6.87
CA VAL A 416 -14.12 11.77 5.45
C VAL A 416 -15.01 12.75 4.71
N VAL A 417 -14.41 13.50 3.80
CA VAL A 417 -15.08 14.45 2.92
C VAL A 417 -15.29 13.78 1.57
N PHE A 418 -16.53 13.72 1.10
CA PHE A 418 -16.85 13.25 -0.25
C PHE A 418 -17.16 14.43 -1.15
N ASP A 419 -16.55 14.46 -2.34
CA ASP A 419 -17.12 15.22 -3.44
C ASP A 419 -18.49 14.63 -3.81
N LYS A 420 -19.40 15.45 -4.35
CA LYS A 420 -20.71 14.96 -4.77
C LYS A 420 -20.61 14.26 -6.14
N THR A 421 -20.31 15.06 -7.17
CA THR A 421 -20.40 14.65 -8.57
C THR A 421 -19.38 13.57 -8.90
N GLY A 422 -19.80 12.49 -9.57
CA GLY A 422 -18.94 11.36 -9.95
C GLY A 422 -18.50 10.47 -8.78
N THR A 423 -18.76 10.91 -7.54
CA THR A 423 -18.26 10.29 -6.32
C THR A 423 -19.40 9.63 -5.54
N LEU A 424 -20.25 10.42 -4.88
CA LEU A 424 -21.47 9.92 -4.24
C LEU A 424 -22.55 9.60 -5.28
N THR A 425 -22.51 10.30 -6.41
CA THR A 425 -23.44 10.14 -7.52
C THR A 425 -22.77 9.44 -8.69
N VAL A 426 -23.57 8.99 -9.65
CA VAL A 426 -23.08 8.29 -10.85
C VAL A 426 -22.26 9.24 -11.75
N GLY A 427 -22.46 10.56 -11.65
CA GLY A 427 -21.79 11.55 -12.50
C GLY A 427 -22.42 11.66 -13.89
N LYS A 428 -23.58 11.02 -14.09
CA LYS A 428 -24.36 11.06 -15.33
C LYS A 428 -25.76 11.55 -14.99
N PRO A 429 -26.06 12.85 -15.18
CA PRO A 429 -27.40 13.37 -14.95
C PRO A 429 -28.40 12.59 -15.82
N THR A 430 -29.57 12.30 -15.23
CA THR A 430 -30.68 11.64 -15.94
C THR A 430 -31.94 12.46 -15.74
N VAL A 431 -32.80 12.48 -16.76
CA VAL A 431 -34.15 13.04 -16.60
C VAL A 431 -34.90 12.15 -15.61
N THR A 432 -35.44 12.75 -14.56
CA THR A 432 -36.23 12.04 -13.54
C THR A 432 -37.71 12.30 -13.68
N ASP A 433 -38.08 13.53 -14.06
CA ASP A 433 -39.46 13.96 -14.15
C ASP A 433 -39.61 14.97 -15.28
N VAL A 434 -40.74 14.92 -15.96
CA VAL A 434 -41.16 15.93 -16.92
C VAL A 434 -42.56 16.35 -16.52
N VAL A 435 -42.72 17.63 -16.17
CA VAL A 435 -43.99 18.20 -15.71
C VAL A 435 -44.51 19.13 -16.81
N PRO A 436 -45.50 18.70 -17.61
CA PRO A 436 -46.05 19.55 -18.64
C PRO A 436 -46.93 20.67 -18.07
N ALA A 437 -47.03 21.77 -18.81
CA ALA A 437 -48.03 22.80 -18.57
C ALA A 437 -49.43 22.32 -19.01
N SER A 438 -50.48 22.98 -18.55
CA SER A 438 -51.86 22.60 -18.89
C SER A 438 -52.08 22.59 -20.41
N GLY A 439 -52.57 21.48 -20.95
CA GLY A 439 -52.81 21.30 -22.39
C GLY A 439 -51.56 20.98 -23.23
N VAL A 440 -50.46 20.54 -22.60
CA VAL A 440 -49.24 20.07 -23.28
C VAL A 440 -48.97 18.62 -22.86
N GLU A 441 -48.52 17.78 -23.79
CA GLU A 441 -48.13 16.41 -23.49
C GLU A 441 -46.67 16.33 -23.01
N GLU A 442 -46.36 15.38 -22.14
CA GLU A 442 -45.01 15.17 -21.61
C GLU A 442 -43.98 14.93 -22.74
N ALA A 443 -44.38 14.15 -23.74
CA ALA A 443 -43.56 13.83 -24.91
C ALA A 443 -43.19 15.08 -25.72
N ASP A 444 -44.10 16.05 -25.85
CA ASP A 444 -43.87 17.28 -26.60
C ASP A 444 -42.85 18.18 -25.88
N VAL A 445 -42.96 18.31 -24.56
CA VAL A 445 -42.00 19.06 -23.74
C VAL A 445 -40.60 18.49 -23.91
N LEU A 446 -40.47 17.17 -23.79
CA LEU A 446 -39.20 16.48 -23.88
C LEU A 446 -38.61 16.52 -25.30
N ALA A 447 -39.44 16.33 -26.35
CA ALA A 447 -39.00 16.38 -27.73
C ALA A 447 -38.50 17.78 -28.13
N VAL A 448 -39.25 18.83 -27.74
CA VAL A 448 -38.84 20.22 -27.98
C VAL A 448 -37.56 20.54 -27.22
N ALA A 449 -37.46 20.13 -25.95
CA ALA A 449 -36.27 20.39 -25.16
C ALA A 449 -35.02 19.68 -25.71
N ALA A 450 -35.15 18.40 -26.07
CA ALA A 450 -34.08 17.62 -26.66
C ALA A 450 -33.63 18.17 -28.01
N ALA A 451 -34.55 18.69 -28.84
CA ALA A 451 -34.19 19.30 -30.10
C ALA A 451 -33.31 20.55 -29.91
N VAL A 452 -33.60 21.40 -28.91
CA VAL A 452 -32.76 22.58 -28.61
C VAL A 452 -31.40 22.14 -28.05
N GLU A 453 -31.39 21.17 -27.14
CA GLU A 453 -30.18 20.69 -26.48
C GLU A 453 -29.27 19.84 -27.37
N GLN A 454 -29.69 19.46 -28.60
CA GLN A 454 -28.80 18.82 -29.57
C GLN A 454 -27.57 19.67 -29.91
N GLY A 455 -27.68 21.01 -29.83
CA GLY A 455 -26.57 21.94 -30.05
C GLY A 455 -25.72 22.21 -28.81
N SER A 456 -26.05 21.61 -27.66
CA SER A 456 -25.46 21.90 -26.35
C SER A 456 -24.50 20.80 -25.92
N GLU A 457 -23.30 21.19 -25.49
CA GLU A 457 -22.31 20.28 -24.89
C GLU A 457 -22.49 20.16 -23.36
N HIS A 458 -23.55 20.76 -22.80
CA HIS A 458 -23.77 20.75 -21.37
C HIS A 458 -24.31 19.38 -20.90
N PRO A 459 -23.81 18.79 -19.78
CA PRO A 459 -24.25 17.48 -19.30
C PRO A 459 -25.77 17.35 -19.07
N LEU A 460 -26.43 18.43 -18.64
CA LEU A 460 -27.90 18.46 -18.50
C LEU A 460 -28.61 18.35 -19.86
N GLY A 461 -28.07 18.96 -20.92
CA GLY A 461 -28.61 18.87 -22.26
C GLY A 461 -28.45 17.46 -22.84
N GLU A 462 -27.28 16.85 -22.64
CA GLU A 462 -27.03 15.46 -23.02
C GLU A 462 -28.02 14.50 -22.34
N ALA A 463 -28.33 14.71 -21.05
CA ALA A 463 -29.33 13.91 -20.33
C ALA A 463 -30.72 14.00 -20.97
N ILE A 464 -31.16 15.20 -21.36
CA ILE A 464 -32.45 15.45 -22.01
C ILE A 464 -32.49 14.79 -23.40
N VAL A 465 -31.43 14.97 -24.19
CA VAL A 465 -31.30 14.35 -25.53
C VAL A 465 -31.29 12.82 -25.43
N SER A 466 -30.55 12.27 -24.46
CA SER A 466 -30.47 10.83 -24.25
C SER A 466 -31.82 10.24 -23.86
N GLU A 467 -32.57 10.90 -22.97
CA GLU A 467 -33.91 10.44 -22.57
C GLU A 467 -34.88 10.46 -23.76
N ALA A 468 -34.88 11.52 -24.57
CA ALA A 468 -35.72 11.61 -25.75
C ALA A 468 -35.41 10.51 -26.79
N LYS A 469 -34.12 10.20 -26.99
CA LYS A 469 -33.67 9.09 -27.86
C LYS A 469 -34.12 7.73 -27.32
N THR A 470 -34.00 7.51 -26.00
CA THR A 470 -34.45 6.27 -25.35
C THR A 470 -35.95 6.06 -25.52
N ARG A 471 -36.75 7.14 -25.47
CA ARG A 471 -38.20 7.11 -25.70
C ARG A 471 -38.59 7.10 -27.19
N GLY A 472 -37.63 7.16 -28.11
CA GLY A 472 -37.88 7.12 -29.55
C GLY A 472 -38.64 8.34 -30.10
N LEU A 473 -38.48 9.50 -29.47
CA LEU A 473 -39.21 10.71 -29.85
C LEU A 473 -38.65 11.35 -31.13
N ALA A 474 -39.54 11.81 -32.01
CA ALA A 474 -39.16 12.59 -33.19
C ALA A 474 -38.83 14.03 -32.77
N LEU A 475 -37.60 14.46 -33.07
CA LEU A 475 -37.11 15.78 -32.68
C LEU A 475 -37.41 16.79 -33.80
N PRO A 476 -38.09 17.92 -33.50
CA PRO A 476 -38.38 18.94 -34.50
C PRO A 476 -37.09 19.58 -35.03
N PRO A 477 -37.04 19.98 -36.32
CA PRO A 477 -35.91 20.70 -36.87
C PRO A 477 -35.85 22.12 -36.29
N LEU A 478 -34.69 22.49 -35.74
CA LEU A 478 -34.45 23.80 -35.15
C LEU A 478 -33.28 24.51 -35.81
N HIS A 479 -33.33 25.84 -35.82
CA HIS A 479 -32.28 26.70 -36.35
C HIS A 479 -31.91 27.82 -35.36
N GLY A 480 -30.72 28.39 -35.51
CA GLY A 480 -30.29 29.56 -34.73
C GLY A 480 -30.04 29.29 -33.25
N PHE A 481 -29.45 28.13 -32.92
CA PHE A 481 -29.06 27.78 -31.54
C PHE A 481 -28.13 28.84 -30.93
N ARG A 482 -28.40 29.22 -29.68
CA ARG A 482 -27.55 30.13 -28.90
C ARG A 482 -27.55 29.73 -27.43
N ALA A 483 -26.35 29.60 -26.85
CA ALA A 483 -26.16 29.36 -25.42
C ALA A 483 -25.87 30.68 -24.68
N LEU A 484 -26.49 30.87 -23.53
CA LEU A 484 -26.30 32.03 -22.64
C LEU A 484 -25.84 31.51 -21.27
N GLY A 485 -24.54 31.66 -20.99
CA GLY A 485 -23.93 31.18 -19.75
C GLY A 485 -24.63 31.70 -18.49
N GLY A 486 -24.99 30.79 -17.59
CA GLY A 486 -25.72 31.09 -16.35
C GLY A 486 -27.23 31.32 -16.49
N PHE A 487 -27.79 31.25 -17.70
CA PHE A 487 -29.22 31.44 -17.96
C PHE A 487 -29.88 30.21 -18.60
N GLY A 488 -29.36 29.76 -19.73
CA GLY A 488 -29.95 28.66 -20.50
C GLY A 488 -29.61 28.70 -21.99
N VAL A 489 -30.41 28.02 -22.80
CA VAL A 489 -30.24 27.91 -24.26
C VAL A 489 -31.52 28.35 -24.98
N GLU A 490 -31.36 28.86 -26.20
CA GLU A 490 -32.49 29.23 -27.06
C GLU A 490 -32.26 28.78 -28.51
N ALA A 491 -33.36 28.51 -29.22
CA ALA A 491 -33.37 28.23 -30.64
C ALA A 491 -34.70 28.69 -31.27
N GLN A 492 -34.88 28.44 -32.57
CA GLN A 492 -36.10 28.78 -33.31
C GLN A 492 -36.61 27.57 -34.09
N ASP A 493 -37.94 27.40 -34.12
CA ASP A 493 -38.67 26.53 -35.03
C ASP A 493 -39.52 27.35 -36.02
N ALA A 494 -40.35 26.67 -36.82
CA ALA A 494 -41.27 27.34 -37.75
C ALA A 494 -42.40 28.14 -37.04
N ALA A 495 -42.67 27.87 -35.76
CA ALA A 495 -43.75 28.47 -34.98
C ALA A 495 -43.26 29.64 -34.10
N GLY A 496 -41.95 29.75 -33.84
CA GLY A 496 -41.35 30.86 -33.11
C GLY A 496 -40.11 30.49 -32.31
N ARG A 497 -39.87 31.27 -31.25
CA ARG A 497 -38.70 31.10 -30.38
C ARG A 497 -38.96 30.05 -29.30
N ILE A 498 -37.99 29.17 -29.10
CA ILE A 498 -37.94 28.17 -28.04
C ILE A 498 -36.82 28.53 -27.07
N VAL A 499 -37.12 28.44 -25.78
CA VAL A 499 -36.24 28.86 -24.69
C VAL A 499 -36.21 27.73 -23.66
N LEU A 500 -35.02 27.37 -23.19
CA LEU A 500 -34.81 26.49 -22.05
C LEU A 500 -33.91 27.17 -21.03
N GLY A 501 -34.20 27.04 -19.75
CA GLY A 501 -33.30 27.55 -18.71
C GLY A 501 -33.98 27.80 -17.37
N ASN A 502 -33.36 28.66 -16.56
CA ASN A 502 -33.88 29.02 -15.24
C ASN A 502 -35.07 29.99 -15.32
N ALA A 503 -35.80 30.15 -14.20
CA ALA A 503 -36.98 31.02 -14.13
C ALA A 503 -36.67 32.49 -14.51
N ARG A 504 -35.48 32.99 -14.14
CA ARG A 504 -35.04 34.35 -14.49
C ARG A 504 -34.91 34.53 -16.01
N PHE A 505 -34.41 33.53 -16.71
CA PHE A 505 -34.30 33.54 -18.15
C PHE A 505 -35.68 33.53 -18.83
N MET A 506 -36.62 32.74 -18.30
CA MET A 506 -38.00 32.73 -18.79
C MET A 506 -38.68 34.08 -18.66
N MET A 507 -38.61 34.70 -17.48
CA MET A 507 -39.18 36.02 -17.22
C MET A 507 -38.55 37.10 -18.11
N ALA A 508 -37.23 37.06 -18.33
CA ALA A 508 -36.52 37.99 -19.22
C ALA A 508 -36.98 37.88 -20.69
N ARG A 509 -37.61 36.77 -21.07
CA ARG A 509 -38.17 36.53 -22.40
C ARG A 509 -39.70 36.66 -22.44
N GLY A 510 -40.30 37.17 -21.37
CA GLY A 510 -41.74 37.40 -21.27
C GLY A 510 -42.58 36.13 -21.11
N ILE A 511 -41.98 35.02 -20.67
CA ILE A 511 -42.66 33.74 -20.46
C ILE A 511 -43.07 33.65 -18.99
N ASP A 512 -44.39 33.54 -18.74
CA ASP A 512 -44.93 33.32 -17.40
C ASP A 512 -44.78 31.85 -16.96
N VAL A 513 -44.09 31.64 -15.84
CA VAL A 513 -43.82 30.31 -15.25
C VAL A 513 -44.53 30.10 -13.91
N SER A 514 -45.40 31.02 -13.49
CA SER A 514 -46.04 31.02 -12.17
C SER A 514 -46.74 29.70 -11.82
N ALA A 515 -47.39 29.06 -12.82
CA ALA A 515 -48.06 27.77 -12.66
C ALA A 515 -47.09 26.58 -12.41
N LEU A 516 -45.84 26.70 -12.82
CA LEU A 516 -44.81 25.65 -12.70
C LEU A 516 -43.85 25.90 -11.54
N GLU A 517 -43.94 27.04 -10.85
CA GLU A 517 -43.03 27.37 -9.73
C GLU A 517 -43.19 26.44 -8.52
N ALA A 518 -44.42 26.03 -8.18
CA ALA A 518 -44.65 25.12 -7.06
C ALA A 518 -44.07 23.72 -7.33
N PRO A 519 -44.37 23.07 -8.48
CA PRO A 519 -43.70 21.82 -8.89
C PRO A 519 -42.17 21.97 -8.97
N ALA A 520 -41.67 23.10 -9.49
CA ALA A 520 -40.24 23.35 -9.57
C ALA A 520 -39.58 23.42 -8.19
N ARG A 521 -40.22 24.06 -7.20
CA ARG A 521 -39.74 24.13 -5.82
C ARG A 521 -39.76 22.77 -5.13
N GLU A 522 -40.81 21.98 -5.35
CA GLU A 522 -40.92 20.62 -4.78
C GLU A 522 -39.82 19.70 -5.33
N LEU A 523 -39.63 19.69 -6.65
CA LEU A 523 -38.59 18.91 -7.30
C LEU A 523 -37.18 19.39 -6.89
N ALA A 524 -36.97 20.70 -6.79
CA ALA A 524 -35.71 21.26 -6.29
C ALA A 524 -35.44 20.85 -4.83
N ALA A 525 -36.47 20.80 -3.97
CA ALA A 525 -36.34 20.36 -2.58
C ALA A 525 -35.95 18.87 -2.45
N THR A 526 -36.18 18.07 -3.50
CA THR A 526 -35.71 16.68 -3.61
C THR A 526 -34.31 16.53 -4.23
N GLY A 527 -33.59 17.64 -4.46
CA GLY A 527 -32.23 17.60 -5.00
C GLY A 527 -32.16 17.52 -6.52
N LYS A 528 -33.24 17.85 -7.23
CA LYS A 528 -33.30 17.85 -8.68
C LYS A 528 -33.01 19.23 -9.23
N THR A 529 -32.27 19.31 -10.34
CA THR A 529 -32.11 20.55 -11.10
C THR A 529 -33.29 20.70 -12.04
N THR A 530 -33.97 21.84 -11.97
CA THR A 530 -35.17 22.09 -12.77
C THR A 530 -34.87 23.05 -13.92
N VAL A 531 -35.27 22.65 -15.13
CA VAL A 531 -35.10 23.40 -16.37
C VAL A 531 -36.49 23.69 -16.92
N PHE A 532 -36.86 24.96 -17.01
CA PHE A 532 -38.11 25.35 -17.63
C PHE A 532 -37.97 25.24 -19.14
N VAL A 533 -39.06 24.91 -19.82
CA VAL A 533 -39.16 24.85 -21.29
C VAL A 533 -40.28 25.78 -21.73
N GLY A 534 -40.00 26.68 -22.66
CA GLY A 534 -40.97 27.62 -23.20
C GLY A 534 -40.88 27.74 -24.72
N ALA A 535 -42.02 27.96 -25.38
CA ALA A 535 -42.10 28.17 -26.81
C ALA A 535 -43.20 29.17 -27.14
N GLY A 536 -42.95 30.07 -28.10
CA GLY A 536 -43.97 31.00 -28.59
C GLY A 536 -44.53 31.94 -27.50
N GLY A 537 -43.72 32.30 -26.49
CA GLY A 537 -44.12 33.19 -25.40
C GLY A 537 -44.89 32.52 -24.26
N ARG A 538 -45.13 31.20 -24.30
CA ARG A 538 -45.78 30.43 -23.23
C ARG A 538 -44.85 29.36 -22.65
N ALA A 539 -45.04 29.01 -21.38
CA ALA A 539 -44.37 27.88 -20.77
C ALA A 539 -44.98 26.57 -21.29
N LEU A 540 -44.15 25.66 -21.79
CA LEU A 540 -44.56 24.32 -22.21
C LEU A 540 -44.49 23.32 -21.06
N GLY A 541 -43.53 23.49 -20.16
CA GLY A 541 -43.34 22.58 -19.03
C GLY A 541 -42.03 22.80 -18.30
N LEU A 542 -41.72 21.83 -17.44
CA LEU A 542 -40.55 21.78 -16.59
C LEU A 542 -39.92 20.39 -16.73
N ILE A 543 -38.60 20.33 -16.91
CA ILE A 543 -37.85 19.08 -16.89
C ILE A 543 -36.99 19.08 -15.63
N ALA A 544 -37.07 18.01 -14.85
CA ALA A 544 -36.20 17.79 -13.71
C ALA A 544 -35.12 16.77 -14.09
N VAL A 545 -33.88 17.17 -13.84
CA VAL A 545 -32.69 16.36 -14.09
C VAL A 545 -31.97 16.17 -12.77
N ALA A 546 -31.61 14.94 -12.45
CA ALA A 546 -30.88 14.62 -11.24
C ALA A 546 -29.72 13.68 -11.54
N ASP A 547 -28.61 13.91 -10.87
CA ASP A 547 -27.53 12.93 -10.78
C ASP A 547 -27.84 11.99 -9.63
N ARG A 548 -28.15 10.73 -9.96
CA ARG A 548 -28.62 9.76 -8.97
C ARG A 548 -27.47 9.36 -8.04
N LEU A 549 -27.78 9.20 -6.76
CA LEU A 549 -26.86 8.57 -5.81
C LEU A 549 -26.52 7.16 -6.27
N LYS A 550 -25.27 6.76 -6.06
CA LYS A 550 -24.87 5.37 -6.24
C LYS A 550 -25.65 4.47 -5.26
N PRO A 551 -26.16 3.31 -5.68
CA PRO A 551 -26.94 2.42 -4.82
C PRO A 551 -26.24 2.07 -3.50
N GLU A 552 -24.91 1.92 -3.54
CA GLU A 552 -24.07 1.58 -2.40
C GLU A 552 -23.74 2.78 -1.48
N ALA A 553 -23.97 4.02 -1.90
CA ALA A 553 -23.53 5.21 -1.18
C ALA A 553 -24.09 5.28 0.26
N PRO A 554 -25.40 5.06 0.51
CA PRO A 554 -25.93 5.09 1.88
C PRO A 554 -25.35 3.97 2.77
N GLY A 555 -25.02 2.81 2.18
CA GLY A 555 -24.38 1.70 2.88
C GLY A 555 -22.95 2.04 3.29
N ALA A 556 -22.16 2.61 2.37
CA ALA A 556 -20.79 3.03 2.63
C ALA A 556 -20.70 4.15 3.68
N VAL A 557 -21.56 5.18 3.58
CA VAL A 557 -21.62 6.27 4.57
C VAL A 557 -21.96 5.73 5.96
N ARG A 558 -22.95 4.82 6.06
CA ARG A 558 -23.31 4.18 7.32
C ARG A 558 -22.14 3.39 7.91
N ALA A 559 -21.42 2.63 7.09
CA ALA A 559 -20.25 1.87 7.55
C ALA A 559 -19.14 2.79 8.09
N LEU A 560 -18.86 3.92 7.41
CA LEU A 560 -17.88 4.92 7.89
C LEU A 560 -18.32 5.56 9.22
N ARG A 561 -19.61 5.88 9.36
CA ARG A 561 -20.16 6.39 10.63
C ARG A 561 -20.05 5.38 11.77
N THR A 562 -20.34 4.10 11.52
CA THR A 562 -20.16 3.01 12.50
C THR A 562 -18.70 2.85 12.91
N LEU A 563 -17.75 3.21 12.04
CA LEU A 563 -16.32 3.28 12.35
C LEU A 563 -15.92 4.50 13.18
N GLY A 564 -16.88 5.35 13.56
CA GLY A 564 -16.68 6.56 14.35
C GLY A 564 -16.17 7.76 13.53
N LEU A 565 -16.27 7.70 12.19
CA LEU A 565 -15.82 8.79 11.33
C LEU A 565 -16.95 9.79 11.08
N GLN A 566 -16.60 11.07 11.11
CA GLN A 566 -17.50 12.12 10.64
C GLN A 566 -17.49 12.12 9.11
N VAL A 567 -18.66 12.05 8.50
CA VAL A 567 -18.81 12.12 7.04
C VAL A 567 -19.34 13.50 6.66
N VAL A 568 -18.67 14.13 5.69
CA VAL A 568 -19.01 15.46 5.17
C VAL A 568 -19.17 15.37 3.66
N MET A 569 -20.17 16.06 3.11
CA MET A 569 -20.31 16.23 1.66
C MET A 569 -19.83 17.62 1.24
N LEU A 570 -19.00 17.70 0.21
CA LEU A 570 -18.50 18.93 -0.40
C LEU A 570 -19.07 19.05 -1.83
N THR A 571 -19.68 20.19 -2.16
CA THR A 571 -20.28 20.40 -3.49
C THR A 571 -20.36 21.88 -3.86
N GLY A 572 -20.35 22.16 -5.16
CA GLY A 572 -20.64 23.50 -5.71
C GLY A 572 -22.14 23.79 -5.90
N ASP A 573 -23.00 22.79 -5.70
CA ASP A 573 -24.46 22.95 -5.82
C ASP A 573 -25.03 23.91 -4.77
N ALA A 574 -26.19 24.48 -5.09
CA ALA A 574 -26.99 25.26 -4.15
C ALA A 574 -27.35 24.44 -2.90
N ARG A 575 -27.38 25.12 -1.75
CA ARG A 575 -27.57 24.47 -0.45
C ARG A 575 -28.82 23.56 -0.35
N PRO A 576 -30.02 23.93 -0.84
CA PRO A 576 -31.20 23.07 -0.75
C PRO A 576 -31.01 21.72 -1.47
N THR A 577 -30.37 21.75 -2.64
CA THR A 577 -30.08 20.56 -3.46
C THR A 577 -29.06 19.68 -2.77
N ALA A 578 -27.98 20.28 -2.25
CA ALA A 578 -26.93 19.58 -1.53
C ALA A 578 -27.48 18.87 -0.27
N GLU A 579 -28.30 19.55 0.52
CA GLU A 579 -28.92 18.95 1.72
C GLU A 579 -29.85 17.79 1.38
N ALA A 580 -30.58 17.85 0.26
CA ALA A 580 -31.44 16.75 -0.19
C ALA A 580 -30.63 15.50 -0.55
N VAL A 581 -29.55 15.66 -1.32
CA VAL A 581 -28.63 14.56 -1.68
C VAL A 581 -27.95 13.99 -0.42
N ALA A 582 -27.48 14.86 0.48
CA ALA A 582 -26.87 14.45 1.74
C ALA A 582 -27.83 13.64 2.62
N ARG A 583 -29.09 14.06 2.74
CA ARG A 583 -30.14 13.28 3.45
C ARG A 583 -30.33 11.90 2.83
N GLY A 584 -30.37 11.80 1.49
CA GLY A 584 -30.47 10.53 0.78
C GLY A 584 -29.27 9.60 1.03
N ALA A 585 -28.07 10.15 1.19
CA ALA A 585 -26.85 9.40 1.51
C ALA A 585 -26.66 9.14 3.02
N GLY A 586 -27.43 9.78 3.91
CA GLY A 586 -27.27 9.68 5.36
C GLY A 586 -26.14 10.55 5.94
N ILE A 587 -25.79 11.64 5.26
CA ILE A 587 -24.73 12.59 5.62
C ILE A 587 -25.35 13.79 6.36
N GLU A 588 -24.79 14.14 7.53
CA GLU A 588 -25.31 15.23 8.37
C GLU A 588 -24.64 16.59 8.08
N HIS A 589 -23.38 16.57 7.64
CA HIS A 589 -22.61 17.79 7.43
C HIS A 589 -22.41 18.05 5.94
N VAL A 590 -22.82 19.23 5.48
CA VAL A 590 -22.80 19.63 4.07
C VAL A 590 -22.10 20.97 3.90
N LEU A 591 -21.17 21.01 2.97
CA LEU A 591 -20.44 22.19 2.51
C LEU A 591 -20.86 22.44 1.07
N ALA A 592 -21.89 23.28 0.91
CA ALA A 592 -22.50 23.61 -0.37
C ALA A 592 -21.97 24.94 -0.92
N GLU A 593 -22.24 25.21 -2.21
CA GLU A 593 -21.87 26.45 -2.91
C GLU A 593 -20.36 26.73 -2.92
N VAL A 594 -19.55 25.67 -2.89
CA VAL A 594 -18.08 25.76 -2.93
C VAL A 594 -17.58 25.76 -4.37
N LEU A 595 -16.91 26.84 -4.77
CA LEU A 595 -16.25 26.94 -6.07
C LEU A 595 -15.09 25.92 -6.17
N PRO A 596 -14.72 25.45 -7.38
CA PRO A 596 -13.61 24.50 -7.57
C PRO A 596 -12.31 24.91 -6.86
N ASP A 597 -11.87 26.17 -7.04
CA ASP A 597 -10.67 26.73 -6.40
C ASP A 597 -10.81 26.85 -4.87
N GLY A 598 -12.04 26.91 -4.37
CA GLY A 598 -12.36 27.00 -2.95
C GLY A 598 -12.35 25.65 -2.22
N LYS A 599 -12.39 24.51 -2.94
CA LYS A 599 -12.45 23.17 -2.32
C LYS A 599 -11.25 22.90 -1.42
N ALA A 600 -10.03 23.22 -1.88
CA ALA A 600 -8.82 23.03 -1.08
C ALA A 600 -8.80 23.91 0.20
N ALA A 601 -9.26 25.15 0.09
CA ALA A 601 -9.35 26.05 1.25
C ALA A 601 -10.32 25.51 2.31
N GLU A 602 -11.42 24.87 1.87
CA GLU A 602 -12.38 24.26 2.76
C GLU A 602 -11.82 23.01 3.48
N ILE A 603 -11.07 22.17 2.76
CA ILE A 603 -10.33 21.06 3.39
C ILE A 603 -9.35 21.59 4.44
N LYS A 604 -8.61 22.65 4.12
CA LYS A 604 -7.69 23.30 5.05
C LYS A 604 -8.43 23.85 6.29
N ARG A 605 -9.59 24.47 6.10
CA ARG A 605 -10.44 24.95 7.21
C ARG A 605 -10.88 23.82 8.13
N LEU A 606 -11.24 22.66 7.59
CA LEU A 606 -11.59 21.47 8.38
C LEU A 606 -10.38 20.90 9.15
N GLN A 607 -9.18 20.98 8.57
CA GLN A 607 -7.93 20.56 9.24
C GLN A 607 -7.56 21.51 10.39
N GLU A 608 -7.69 22.83 10.18
CA GLU A 608 -7.39 23.87 11.18
C GLU A 608 -8.40 23.88 12.32
N ASN A 609 -9.69 23.66 12.01
CA ASN A 609 -10.76 23.56 13.00
C ASN A 609 -10.67 22.24 13.80
N GLY A 610 -9.81 22.23 14.81
CA GLY A 610 -9.67 21.14 15.78
C GLY A 610 -8.50 20.18 15.50
N GLY A 611 -7.61 20.49 14.55
CA GLY A 611 -6.43 19.66 14.26
C GLY A 611 -6.76 18.28 13.69
N ARG A 612 -7.91 18.15 13.03
CA ARG A 612 -8.46 16.86 12.59
C ARG A 612 -7.75 16.38 11.33
N LEU A 613 -7.54 15.07 11.25
CA LEU A 613 -7.04 14.43 10.04
C LEU A 613 -8.21 14.17 9.09
N VAL A 614 -8.11 14.75 7.89
CA VAL A 614 -9.17 14.76 6.88
C VAL A 614 -8.77 13.89 5.70
N ALA A 615 -9.61 12.92 5.35
CA ALA A 615 -9.54 12.25 4.06
C ALA A 615 -10.51 12.91 3.07
N MET A 616 -10.02 13.25 1.88
CA MET A 616 -10.87 13.73 0.77
C MET A 616 -11.08 12.59 -0.21
N VAL A 617 -12.30 12.38 -0.65
CA VAL A 617 -12.68 11.37 -1.64
C VAL A 617 -13.28 12.07 -2.85
N GLY A 618 -12.73 11.82 -4.03
CA GLY A 618 -13.42 12.20 -5.26
C GLY A 618 -12.83 11.61 -6.54
N ASP A 619 -13.14 12.17 -7.70
CA ASP A 619 -12.85 11.58 -9.01
C ASP A 619 -11.43 11.85 -9.53
N GLY A 620 -10.71 12.78 -8.89
CA GLY A 620 -9.34 13.15 -9.25
C GLY A 620 -9.23 14.05 -10.48
N ILE A 621 -10.36 14.51 -11.05
CA ILE A 621 -10.38 15.40 -12.22
C ILE A 621 -10.59 16.84 -11.76
N ASN A 622 -11.67 17.09 -11.03
CA ASN A 622 -12.07 18.46 -10.64
C ASN A 622 -11.64 18.83 -9.21
N ASP A 623 -11.11 17.86 -8.47
CA ASP A 623 -10.84 17.93 -7.04
C ASP A 623 -9.38 17.60 -6.69
N ALA A 624 -8.51 17.45 -7.69
CA ALA A 624 -7.09 17.19 -7.50
C ALA A 624 -6.41 18.14 -6.49
N PRO A 625 -6.64 19.47 -6.50
CA PRO A 625 -6.10 20.36 -5.47
C PRO A 625 -6.61 20.06 -4.06
N ALA A 626 -7.86 19.64 -3.92
CA ALA A 626 -8.47 19.28 -2.64
C ALA A 626 -7.96 17.92 -2.12
N LEU A 627 -7.75 16.95 -3.02
CA LEU A 627 -7.12 15.67 -2.72
C LEU A 627 -5.69 15.85 -2.20
N ALA A 628 -4.90 16.71 -2.87
CA ALA A 628 -3.53 17.00 -2.46
C ALA A 628 -3.43 17.78 -1.13
N GLN A 629 -4.42 18.62 -0.81
CA GLN A 629 -4.47 19.36 0.45
C GLN A 629 -4.90 18.48 1.64
N ALA A 630 -5.65 17.40 1.37
CA ALA A 630 -6.14 16.50 2.41
C ALA A 630 -4.97 15.79 3.13
N SER A 631 -5.25 15.28 4.34
CA SER A 631 -4.27 14.45 5.04
C SER A 631 -4.08 13.10 4.34
N VAL A 632 -5.14 12.62 3.67
CA VAL A 632 -5.11 11.51 2.73
C VAL A 632 -6.07 11.81 1.59
N GLY A 633 -5.56 11.92 0.36
CA GLY A 633 -6.40 11.99 -0.85
C GLY A 633 -6.80 10.60 -1.34
N ILE A 634 -8.09 10.36 -1.57
CA ILE A 634 -8.64 9.12 -2.11
C ILE A 634 -9.31 9.39 -3.46
N ALA A 635 -8.70 8.97 -4.57
CA ALA A 635 -9.31 9.06 -5.89
C ALA A 635 -10.16 7.82 -6.21
N MET A 636 -11.27 8.00 -6.91
CA MET A 636 -12.17 6.95 -7.38
C MET A 636 -12.25 6.89 -8.90
N GLY A 637 -12.48 5.70 -9.45
CA GLY A 637 -12.76 5.54 -10.87
C GLY A 637 -11.50 5.33 -11.72
N SER A 638 -11.68 5.38 -13.04
CA SER A 638 -10.97 4.65 -14.12
C SER A 638 -9.44 4.81 -14.28
N GLY A 639 -8.71 5.24 -13.25
CA GLY A 639 -7.25 5.29 -13.30
C GLY A 639 -6.74 6.25 -14.37
N THR A 640 -7.46 7.35 -14.63
CA THR A 640 -6.90 8.46 -15.42
C THR A 640 -5.58 8.89 -14.78
N ASP A 641 -4.56 9.14 -15.60
CA ASP A 641 -3.20 9.34 -15.12
C ASP A 641 -3.13 10.49 -14.08
N VAL A 642 -3.95 11.52 -14.27
CA VAL A 642 -4.07 12.67 -13.35
C VAL A 642 -4.61 12.27 -11.97
N ALA A 643 -5.66 11.44 -11.91
CA ALA A 643 -6.27 11.00 -10.66
C ALA A 643 -5.32 10.07 -9.88
N MET A 644 -4.62 9.18 -10.59
CA MET A 644 -3.62 8.30 -9.98
C MET A 644 -2.38 9.06 -9.48
N GLU A 645 -2.04 10.19 -10.09
CA GLU A 645 -0.91 11.04 -9.67
C GLU A 645 -1.26 12.04 -8.56
N ALA A 646 -2.52 12.44 -8.42
CA ALA A 646 -2.96 13.39 -7.40
C ALA A 646 -3.28 12.76 -6.02
N ALA A 647 -3.63 11.46 -5.97
CA ALA A 647 -4.15 10.85 -4.74
C ALA A 647 -3.17 9.90 -4.01
N ASP A 648 -3.24 9.87 -2.69
CA ASP A 648 -2.50 8.95 -1.83
C ASP A 648 -3.02 7.51 -1.90
N VAL A 649 -4.33 7.38 -2.10
CA VAL A 649 -5.04 6.12 -2.27
C VAL A 649 -5.89 6.21 -3.54
N THR A 650 -5.86 5.19 -4.37
CA THR A 650 -6.66 5.11 -5.60
C THR A 650 -7.54 3.86 -5.54
N LEU A 651 -8.83 4.04 -5.76
CA LEU A 651 -9.78 2.95 -5.90
C LEU A 651 -9.98 2.61 -7.37
N MET A 652 -9.74 1.36 -7.73
CA MET A 652 -9.82 0.90 -9.11
C MET A 652 -11.26 0.78 -9.63
N SER A 653 -12.20 0.57 -8.72
CA SER A 653 -13.63 0.65 -8.98
C SER A 653 -14.17 2.02 -8.57
N GLY A 654 -15.29 2.42 -9.18
CA GLY A 654 -16.08 3.57 -8.74
C GLY A 654 -16.89 3.31 -7.47
N ASN A 655 -16.72 2.15 -6.84
CA ASN A 655 -17.53 1.66 -5.73
C ASN A 655 -17.05 2.22 -4.38
N LEU A 656 -17.94 2.89 -3.66
CA LEU A 656 -17.67 3.53 -2.37
C LEU A 656 -17.31 2.54 -1.26
N ALA A 657 -17.64 1.25 -1.41
CA ALA A 657 -17.18 0.18 -0.52
C ALA A 657 -15.65 0.12 -0.43
N GLY A 658 -14.94 0.50 -1.50
CA GLY A 658 -13.47 0.57 -1.53
C GLY A 658 -12.91 1.56 -0.50
N VAL A 659 -13.59 2.68 -0.24
CA VAL A 659 -13.18 3.66 0.79
C VAL A 659 -13.22 3.01 2.17
N VAL A 660 -14.29 2.28 2.46
CA VAL A 660 -14.44 1.56 3.74
C VAL A 660 -13.39 0.47 3.88
N ALA A 661 -13.15 -0.30 2.81
CA ALA A 661 -12.11 -1.33 2.77
C ALA A 661 -10.71 -0.74 3.02
N ALA A 662 -10.40 0.43 2.43
CA ALA A 662 -9.14 1.13 2.62
C ALA A 662 -8.91 1.52 4.09
N VAL A 663 -9.92 2.12 4.73
CA VAL A 663 -9.87 2.50 6.16
C VAL A 663 -9.70 1.26 7.04
N LEU A 664 -10.49 0.22 6.82
CA LEU A 664 -10.43 -1.01 7.61
C LEU A 664 -9.07 -1.70 7.48
N LEU A 665 -8.55 -1.81 6.25
CA LEU A 665 -7.25 -2.40 5.95
C LEU A 665 -6.12 -1.62 6.63
N SER A 666 -6.17 -0.29 6.55
CA SER A 666 -5.24 0.60 7.23
C SER A 666 -5.26 0.38 8.75
N ARG A 667 -6.45 0.39 9.38
CA ARG A 667 -6.61 0.13 10.83
C ARG A 667 -6.06 -1.24 11.23
N HIS A 668 -6.36 -2.29 10.45
CA HIS A 668 -5.87 -3.65 10.71
C HIS A 668 -4.35 -3.75 10.59
N THR A 669 -3.78 -3.12 9.57
CA THR A 669 -2.34 -3.13 9.31
C THR A 669 -1.59 -2.40 10.41
N ILE A 670 -2.05 -1.22 10.84
CA ILE A 670 -1.44 -0.47 11.94
C ILE A 670 -1.57 -1.20 13.27
N ARG A 671 -2.70 -1.88 13.52
CA ARG A 671 -2.86 -2.72 14.72
C ARG A 671 -1.80 -3.84 14.75
N ILE A 672 -1.60 -4.56 13.64
CA ILE A 672 -0.60 -5.61 13.55
C ILE A 672 0.82 -5.06 13.70
N ILE A 673 1.11 -3.86 13.17
CA ILE A 673 2.39 -3.19 13.39
C ILE A 673 2.62 -2.93 14.89
N ARG A 674 1.60 -2.41 15.60
CA ARG A 674 1.68 -2.16 17.05
C ARG A 674 1.85 -3.45 17.84
N GLU A 675 1.10 -4.51 17.51
CA GLU A 675 1.26 -5.84 18.12
C GLU A 675 2.67 -6.38 17.91
N ASN A 676 3.18 -6.30 16.67
CA ASN A 676 4.52 -6.77 16.33
C ASN A 676 5.61 -6.00 17.05
N LEU A 677 5.50 -4.67 17.15
CA LEU A 677 6.45 -3.84 17.88
C LEU A 677 6.38 -4.09 19.39
N ALA A 678 5.16 -4.20 19.95
CA ALA A 678 4.96 -4.50 21.37
C ALA A 678 5.56 -5.86 21.73
N TRP A 679 5.34 -6.88 20.90
CA TRP A 679 5.94 -8.19 21.09
C TRP A 679 7.46 -8.15 20.91
N ALA A 680 7.95 -7.52 19.84
CA ALA A 680 9.38 -7.41 19.53
C ALA A 680 10.20 -6.66 20.58
N PHE A 681 9.58 -5.79 21.40
CA PHE A 681 10.24 -5.13 22.53
C PHE A 681 9.94 -5.79 23.88
N GLY A 682 8.70 -6.26 24.08
CA GLY A 682 8.21 -6.73 25.36
C GLY A 682 9.03 -7.90 25.92
N TYR A 683 9.42 -8.84 25.07
CA TYR A 683 10.24 -9.98 25.52
C TYR A 683 11.68 -9.55 25.87
N ASN A 684 12.32 -8.65 25.10
CA ASN A 684 13.65 -8.14 25.44
C ASN A 684 13.62 -7.35 26.75
N LEU A 685 12.62 -6.48 26.94
CA LEU A 685 12.48 -5.67 28.15
C LEU A 685 12.32 -6.54 29.40
N LEU A 686 11.57 -7.65 29.29
CA LEU A 686 11.39 -8.60 30.38
C LEU A 686 12.65 -9.45 30.64
N LEU A 687 13.31 -9.94 29.58
CA LEU A 687 14.37 -10.94 29.70
C LEU A 687 15.78 -10.35 29.86
N VAL A 688 16.02 -9.07 29.53
CA VAL A 688 17.31 -8.41 29.80
C VAL A 688 17.61 -8.34 31.31
N PRO A 689 16.69 -7.91 32.20
CA PRO A 689 16.92 -7.96 33.65
C PRO A 689 17.14 -9.38 34.18
N VAL A 690 16.40 -10.36 33.65
CA VAL A 690 16.57 -11.77 34.01
C VAL A 690 17.94 -12.29 33.59
N ALA A 691 18.38 -11.95 32.38
CA ALA A 691 19.71 -12.26 31.88
C ALA A 691 20.82 -11.56 32.67
N ALA A 692 20.59 -10.33 33.13
CA ALA A 692 21.52 -9.59 33.98
C ALA A 692 21.63 -10.17 35.41
N GLY A 693 20.76 -11.10 35.78
CA GLY A 693 20.80 -11.79 37.07
C GLY A 693 19.87 -11.22 38.13
N ALA A 694 18.86 -10.42 37.78
CA ALA A 694 17.92 -9.86 38.76
C ALA A 694 17.19 -10.92 39.60
N LEU A 695 16.98 -12.12 39.03
CA LEU A 695 16.33 -13.25 39.72
C LEU A 695 17.31 -14.17 40.46
N TYR A 696 18.61 -13.93 40.30
CA TYR A 696 19.63 -14.79 40.89
C TYR A 696 19.66 -14.75 42.43
N PRO A 697 19.58 -13.59 43.11
CA PRO A 697 19.66 -13.55 44.57
C PRO A 697 18.51 -14.26 45.29
N LEU A 698 17.33 -14.31 44.66
CA LEU A 698 16.11 -14.87 45.28
C LEU A 698 15.89 -16.34 44.88
N TRP A 699 16.17 -16.70 43.63
CA TRP A 699 15.80 -18.00 43.07
C TRP A 699 16.95 -18.74 42.38
N GLY A 700 18.15 -18.16 42.30
CA GLY A 700 19.30 -18.75 41.60
C GLY A 700 19.14 -18.83 40.09
N ILE A 701 18.14 -18.15 39.51
CA ILE A 701 17.81 -18.24 38.09
C ILE A 701 18.64 -17.25 37.28
N THR A 702 19.36 -17.75 36.27
CA THR A 702 20.01 -16.96 35.22
C THR A 702 19.52 -17.39 33.84
N LEU A 703 19.41 -16.46 32.89
CA LEU A 703 19.02 -16.80 31.52
C LEU A 703 20.19 -17.46 30.79
N SER A 704 19.99 -18.70 30.33
CA SER A 704 20.95 -19.36 29.43
C SER A 704 21.00 -18.63 28.08
N PRO A 705 22.20 -18.35 27.53
CA PRO A 705 22.34 -17.78 26.19
C PRO A 705 21.63 -18.60 25.09
N ILE A 706 21.51 -19.92 25.27
CA ILE A 706 20.81 -20.81 24.34
C ILE A 706 19.31 -20.51 24.31
N LEU A 707 18.69 -20.35 25.49
CA LEU A 707 17.28 -19.98 25.61
C LEU A 707 17.04 -18.56 25.06
N ALA A 708 18.01 -17.65 25.24
CA ALA A 708 17.94 -16.32 24.65
C ALA A 708 17.96 -16.35 23.11
N GLY A 709 18.84 -17.15 22.51
CA GLY A 709 18.89 -17.36 21.06
C GLY A 709 17.59 -17.96 20.50
N LEU A 710 17.02 -18.94 21.21
CA LEU A 710 15.74 -19.55 20.83
C LEU A 710 14.58 -18.54 20.92
N ALA A 711 14.49 -17.77 22.02
CA ALA A 711 13.45 -16.76 22.22
C ALA A 711 13.46 -15.72 21.09
N MET A 712 14.65 -15.27 20.67
CA MET A 712 14.82 -14.33 19.56
C MET A 712 14.37 -14.92 18.20
N ALA A 713 14.67 -16.20 17.93
CA ALA A 713 14.21 -16.87 16.72
C ALA A 713 12.67 -16.99 16.69
N LEU A 714 12.06 -17.40 17.80
CA LEU A 714 10.61 -17.49 17.94
C LEU A 714 9.93 -16.11 17.83
N SER A 715 10.53 -15.06 18.40
CA SER A 715 10.05 -13.68 18.26
C SER A 715 9.97 -13.25 16.80
N SER A 716 11.02 -13.51 16.01
CA SER A 716 11.04 -13.18 14.58
C SER A 716 9.95 -13.93 13.79
N VAL A 717 9.77 -15.23 14.08
CA VAL A 717 8.71 -16.05 13.46
C VAL A 717 7.32 -15.52 13.82
N SER A 718 7.08 -15.19 15.08
CA SER A 718 5.78 -14.70 15.55
C SER A 718 5.37 -13.38 14.89
N VAL A 719 6.30 -12.43 14.76
CA VAL A 719 6.08 -11.14 14.08
C VAL A 719 5.71 -11.34 12.62
N VAL A 720 6.44 -12.20 11.91
CA VAL A 720 6.16 -12.55 10.52
C VAL A 720 4.81 -13.24 10.37
N ALA A 721 4.54 -14.26 11.20
CA ALA A 721 3.30 -15.02 11.15
C ALA A 721 2.09 -14.11 11.42
N ASN A 722 2.22 -13.16 12.36
CA ASN A 722 1.19 -12.18 12.64
C ASN A 722 0.94 -11.25 11.44
N SER A 723 2.00 -10.75 10.79
CA SER A 723 1.87 -9.97 9.55
C SER A 723 1.19 -10.73 8.42
N LEU A 724 1.44 -12.03 8.28
CA LEU A 724 0.82 -12.87 7.24
C LEU A 724 -0.69 -13.06 7.43
N ARG A 725 -1.25 -12.80 8.63
CA ARG A 725 -2.71 -12.82 8.86
C ARG A 725 -3.44 -11.82 7.98
N LEU A 726 -2.80 -10.71 7.59
CA LEU A 726 -3.36 -9.73 6.66
C LEU A 726 -3.70 -10.31 5.29
N ARG A 727 -3.07 -11.42 4.86
CA ARG A 727 -3.42 -12.09 3.59
C ARG A 727 -4.86 -12.59 3.56
N ARG A 728 -5.43 -12.91 4.71
CA ARG A 728 -6.81 -13.39 4.86
C ARG A 728 -7.81 -12.28 5.13
N PHE A 729 -7.37 -11.02 5.10
CA PHE A 729 -8.25 -9.88 5.32
C PHE A 729 -9.30 -9.82 4.20
N SER A 730 -10.57 -9.80 4.60
CA SER A 730 -11.69 -9.51 3.72
C SER A 730 -12.56 -8.46 4.40
N PRO A 731 -12.92 -7.37 3.71
CA PRO A 731 -13.85 -6.40 4.26
C PRO A 731 -15.22 -7.07 4.39
N ALA A 732 -15.71 -7.21 5.62
CA ALA A 732 -17.08 -7.68 5.89
C ALA A 732 -18.07 -6.58 5.53
N LEU A 733 -18.29 -6.36 4.23
CA LEU A 733 -19.26 -5.41 3.69
C LEU A 733 -20.50 -6.09 3.08
N SER A 734 -20.48 -7.42 2.98
CA SER A 734 -21.64 -8.20 2.59
C SER A 734 -22.57 -8.41 3.79
N GLY A 735 -23.57 -7.54 3.92
CA GLY A 735 -24.88 -8.03 4.35
C GLY A 735 -25.34 -9.10 3.34
N PRO A 736 -26.12 -10.12 3.76
CA PRO A 736 -26.63 -11.11 2.82
C PRO A 736 -27.41 -10.39 1.72
N ALA A 737 -27.08 -10.68 0.46
CA ALA A 737 -27.93 -10.35 -0.66
C ALA A 737 -29.24 -11.12 -0.46
N SER A 738 -30.27 -10.42 0.00
CA SER A 738 -31.65 -10.89 0.03
C SER A 738 -32.30 -10.67 -1.32
#